data_AF-A0A1J7J5T7-F1
#
_entry.id   AF-A0A1J7J5T7-F1
#
_cell.length_a   1.000
_cell.length_b   1.000
_cell.length_c   1.000
_cell.angle_alpha   90.00
_cell.angle_beta   90.00
_cell.angle_gamma   90.00
#
_symmetry.space_group_name_H-M   'P 1'
#
loop_
_entity.id
_entity.type
_entity.pdbx_description
1 polymer ?
#
loop_
_entity_poly.entity_id
_entity_poly.type
_entity_poly.pdbx_seq_one_letter_code
_entity_poly.pdbx_strand_id
1 'polypeptide(L)'
;MDGASKKRKSPGGDSQGSETGELSSSETHKKARLDNGTENSSVNNGLVLDKSLLAPEVWHHIFTFCPPKALGNLLCVNKLFHQYLNPSSSAQIDTPSSAPRGVLSVLKPNNIWLKSRRFFWPHMPAPLRSMSELSMWRLLCSTKCQECRKSDTRDAELPADNVHNGPGLEGVTLLWPFGIRVCGPCLLEKAIKEIDVLLSSTVPSTLIPALPFVHITKELHVVGLSTIEQGQLPANVQVTKLFLASDVHEIKQEFISVKALGSGTMEEWLKGLESRGQSRLNESRKWEKWANTGSLQQVRQMTDPYIPNGTAPSQTTTAMATDVGLYSVDHHQTAAHVRHERTLGEVSELKAARRAEIERRASLLDPPLTPNVLRHMVSFQAATQLITALDDNAWDLLKPRLLAERSEAEEIENKVSAQIRMIQGQDKNSHLEATLATTKEAKDAIDRDWEEVQAPLRSRIVRYADEFIRDSWDKGKKVKQDNCSKFAAEALIYIRKRFYAQVAKDAEAAKAAGEGPVTDPPEGPFTQKLTLENMRWIFDTKIKPLTVPFRKEVFFCNGCAAKPFGFEGVVQHYAAKHTDKLSSGNIVVHWRTEWPEEPPFNPEGRIKVMYPVPGPTAYHPGAGSLPAYQLNNYAPPHGPGVPPPGQPFAPGPSYGAPPYGEQQYPNQYPGYPPNSTYAPPAPGLPTQPYAPHPGWGPYQNGPTPNGPYPHNPTPPQVGGYQQPMAPAPVTIPPPSTVPGPYNYGPGGYPNVGAPGYPPSRAPYAAQLEDIVRNSREIWNATANIRDLPGSARIFVTIHHVVKRFRARFSETPALAIFQDGLSNHKDMRPVRNINTLACKACQLGLGNAPYIQEERKSFSLPQLVNHFQSKHIEAMQKEAPNSPPLDWTTDMILLPDPAVLAKHRSAIS
;
A
#
# COMPACT_ATOMS: atom_id res chain seq x y z
N MET A 1 0.77 -68.79 51.13
CA MET A 1 1.82 -69.48 50.33
C MET A 1 2.55 -68.41 49.56
N ASP A 2 3.89 -68.45 49.63
CA ASP A 2 4.90 -68.06 48.60
C ASP A 2 4.64 -66.81 47.73
N GLY A 3 5.57 -65.87 47.53
CA GLY A 3 7.03 -65.91 47.74
C GLY A 3 7.76 -66.42 46.47
N ALA A 4 8.89 -65.83 46.05
CA ALA A 4 9.57 -64.62 46.50
C ALA A 4 10.69 -64.23 45.50
N SER A 5 11.38 -63.10 45.77
CA SER A 5 12.86 -62.95 45.57
C SER A 5 13.38 -62.80 44.11
N LYS A 6 14.59 -62.29 43.82
CA LYS A 6 15.73 -61.59 44.54
C LYS A 6 16.58 -60.90 43.43
N LYS A 7 17.68 -60.12 43.58
CA LYS A 7 18.76 -59.75 44.55
C LYS A 7 19.31 -58.39 43.99
N ARG A 8 20.20 -57.53 44.53
CA ARG A 8 21.15 -57.30 45.66
C ARG A 8 21.24 -55.74 45.79
N LYS A 9 21.79 -55.07 46.81
CA LYS A 9 21.97 -55.30 48.27
C LYS A 9 22.40 -53.95 48.92
N SER A 10 21.99 -53.69 50.17
CA SER A 10 22.35 -52.57 51.09
C SER A 10 23.80 -52.63 51.62
N PRO A 11 24.30 -51.74 52.55
CA PRO A 11 23.67 -50.69 53.42
C PRO A 11 24.30 -49.27 53.18
N GLY A 12 24.20 -48.17 53.97
CA GLY A 12 23.90 -47.89 55.41
C GLY A 12 25.18 -48.00 56.29
N GLY A 13 25.56 -47.09 57.20
CA GLY A 13 25.01 -45.79 57.65
C GLY A 13 25.95 -45.10 58.68
N ASP A 14 25.50 -44.00 59.31
CA ASP A 14 25.99 -43.34 60.55
C ASP A 14 27.39 -42.66 60.70
N SER A 15 27.35 -41.32 60.85
CA SER A 15 27.65 -40.52 62.07
C SER A 15 29.02 -40.49 62.82
N GLN A 16 29.44 -39.25 63.21
CA GLN A 16 30.54 -38.83 64.13
C GLN A 16 32.01 -38.93 63.59
N GLY A 17 32.97 -38.07 63.96
CA GLY A 17 33.00 -36.84 64.79
C GLY A 17 34.41 -36.18 64.88
N SER A 18 34.53 -34.98 65.50
CA SER A 18 35.76 -34.15 65.76
C SER A 18 36.48 -33.55 64.51
N GLU A 19 36.66 -32.21 64.35
CA GLU A 19 37.58 -31.21 65.00
C GLU A 19 38.99 -31.17 64.34
N THR A 20 39.70 -30.04 64.12
CA THR A 20 39.53 -28.59 64.46
C THR A 20 40.35 -27.68 63.50
N GLY A 21 40.14 -26.35 63.51
CA GLY A 21 41.00 -25.32 62.84
C GLY A 21 40.34 -24.64 61.62
N GLU A 22 39.60 -23.52 61.76
CA GLU A 22 40.07 -22.10 61.72
C GLU A 22 40.37 -21.56 60.29
N LEU A 23 39.95 -20.36 59.85
CA LEU A 23 39.28 -19.23 60.54
C LEU A 23 38.56 -18.27 59.54
N SER A 24 37.41 -17.69 59.93
CA SER A 24 36.85 -16.37 59.49
C SER A 24 36.47 -16.15 57.99
N SER A 25 35.37 -15.50 57.60
CA SER A 25 34.14 -15.01 58.26
C SER A 25 33.02 -14.87 57.20
N SER A 26 31.75 -14.82 57.62
CA SER A 26 30.57 -14.76 56.72
C SER A 26 29.37 -14.07 57.38
N GLU A 27 28.55 -13.35 56.61
CA GLU A 27 27.17 -13.06 57.00
C GLU A 27 26.17 -13.42 55.90
N THR A 28 25.18 -14.26 56.25
CA THR A 28 23.97 -14.49 55.44
C THR A 28 22.79 -14.70 56.38
N HIS A 29 21.66 -14.01 56.16
CA HIS A 29 20.49 -14.14 57.05
C HIS A 29 19.20 -14.48 56.30
N LYS A 30 18.93 -15.79 56.28
CA LYS A 30 17.61 -16.45 56.46
C LYS A 30 16.46 -16.05 55.50
N LYS A 31 16.15 -16.96 54.57
CA LYS A 31 14.80 -17.12 54.01
C LYS A 31 13.82 -17.50 55.12
N ALA A 32 12.64 -16.87 55.16
CA ALA A 32 11.53 -17.30 56.00
C ALA A 32 10.83 -18.55 55.42
N ARG A 33 10.22 -19.35 56.29
CA ARG A 33 9.48 -20.59 55.97
C ARG A 33 7.99 -20.28 55.91
N LEU A 34 7.29 -20.87 54.94
CA LEU A 34 5.82 -20.88 54.92
C LEU A 34 5.29 -21.74 56.07
N ASP A 35 4.35 -21.20 56.82
CA ASP A 35 3.48 -21.93 57.74
C ASP A 35 2.03 -21.85 57.25
N ASN A 36 1.19 -22.79 57.66
CA ASN A 36 -0.07 -23.10 56.99
C ASN A 36 -1.23 -23.10 58.00
N GLY A 37 -1.86 -21.93 58.22
CA GLY A 37 -2.84 -21.72 59.28
C GLY A 37 -3.95 -20.71 58.95
N THR A 38 -5.12 -21.26 58.61
CA THR A 38 -6.50 -20.85 58.95
C THR A 38 -6.82 -19.36 59.23
N GLU A 39 -7.74 -18.83 58.42
CA GLU A 39 -8.76 -17.79 58.70
C GLU A 39 -8.43 -16.64 59.68
N ASN A 40 -8.45 -15.40 59.17
CA ASN A 40 -9.40 -14.37 59.66
C ASN A 40 -9.45 -13.13 58.75
N SER A 41 -10.65 -12.72 58.34
CA SER A 41 -10.88 -11.50 57.54
C SER A 41 -10.93 -10.24 58.41
N SER A 42 -9.76 -9.73 58.82
CA SER A 42 -9.68 -8.52 59.65
C SER A 42 -9.78 -7.23 58.80
N VAL A 43 -11.02 -6.78 58.55
CA VAL A 43 -11.29 -5.45 57.99
C VAL A 43 -11.33 -4.44 59.14
N ASN A 44 -10.29 -3.62 59.28
CA ASN A 44 -10.24 -2.51 60.24
C ASN A 44 -10.02 -1.17 59.51
N ASN A 45 -10.93 -0.21 59.76
CA ASN A 45 -10.84 1.21 59.36
C ASN A 45 -10.51 1.53 57.89
N GLY A 46 -11.05 0.76 56.94
CA GLY A 46 -11.29 1.22 55.55
C GLY A 46 -10.05 1.47 54.66
N LEU A 47 -8.84 1.37 55.20
CA LEU A 47 -7.58 1.51 54.47
C LEU A 47 -7.00 0.12 54.19
N VAL A 48 -6.88 -0.22 52.90
CA VAL A 48 -6.20 -1.44 52.48
C VAL A 48 -4.71 -1.29 52.77
N LEU A 49 -4.25 -1.93 53.84
CA LEU A 49 -2.86 -1.86 54.34
C LEU A 49 -1.83 -2.26 53.26
N ASP A 50 -2.08 -3.38 52.57
CA ASP A 50 -1.35 -3.70 51.34
C ASP A 50 -2.04 -3.07 50.12
N LYS A 51 -1.47 -1.97 49.63
CA LYS A 51 -1.93 -1.27 48.43
C LYS A 51 -1.86 -2.15 47.17
N SER A 52 -1.12 -3.26 47.15
CA SER A 52 -1.12 -4.20 46.03
C SER A 52 -2.51 -4.81 45.78
N LEU A 53 -3.34 -4.91 46.83
CA LEU A 53 -4.70 -5.47 46.81
C LEU A 53 -5.79 -4.48 46.35
N LEU A 54 -5.43 -3.28 45.87
CA LEU A 54 -6.40 -2.39 45.22
C LEU A 54 -7.05 -3.06 43.99
N ALA A 55 -8.31 -2.73 43.74
CA ALA A 55 -9.08 -3.29 42.63
C ALA A 55 -8.37 -3.12 41.27
N PRO A 56 -8.42 -4.11 40.36
CA PRO A 56 -7.56 -4.14 39.17
C PRO A 56 -7.71 -2.90 38.29
N GLU A 57 -8.90 -2.32 38.19
CA GLU A 57 -9.19 -1.13 37.38
C GLU A 57 -8.40 0.10 37.84
N VAL A 58 -8.14 0.21 39.16
CA VAL A 58 -7.36 1.30 39.76
C VAL A 58 -5.88 1.15 39.40
N TRP A 59 -5.30 -0.05 39.60
CA TRP A 59 -3.91 -0.31 39.21
C TRP A 59 -3.70 -0.16 37.70
N HIS A 60 -4.59 -0.71 36.88
CA HIS A 60 -4.57 -0.55 35.43
C HIS A 60 -4.65 0.92 35.01
N HIS A 61 -5.41 1.77 35.71
CA HIS A 61 -5.46 3.19 35.42
C HIS A 61 -4.17 3.92 35.85
N ILE A 62 -3.64 3.66 37.05
CA ILE A 62 -2.37 4.21 37.53
C ILE A 62 -1.24 3.92 36.55
N PHE A 63 -1.15 2.66 36.07
CA PHE A 63 -0.14 2.26 35.09
C PHE A 63 -0.21 3.02 33.75
N THR A 64 -1.36 3.59 33.37
CA THR A 64 -1.45 4.42 32.16
C THR A 64 -0.72 5.76 32.29
N PHE A 65 -0.38 6.19 33.51
CA PHE A 65 0.45 7.36 33.82
C PHE A 65 1.90 7.00 34.19
N CYS A 66 2.32 5.74 34.07
CA CYS A 66 3.71 5.33 34.26
C CYS A 66 4.48 5.33 32.93
N PRO A 67 5.71 5.85 32.84
CA PRO A 67 6.55 5.72 31.64
C PRO A 67 6.81 4.24 31.27
N PRO A 68 7.08 3.91 30.00
CA PRO A 68 7.35 2.52 29.60
C PRO A 68 8.53 1.86 30.33
N LYS A 69 9.58 2.61 30.74
CA LYS A 69 10.64 2.09 31.64
C LYS A 69 10.07 1.70 33.00
N ALA A 70 9.22 2.53 33.60
CA ALA A 70 8.60 2.24 34.88
C ALA A 70 7.66 1.02 34.80
N LEU A 71 6.88 0.88 33.72
CA LEU A 71 6.11 -0.35 33.46
C LEU A 71 7.01 -1.58 33.30
N GLY A 72 8.18 -1.41 32.66
CA GLY A 72 9.20 -2.45 32.54
C GLY A 72 9.73 -2.91 33.90
N ASN A 73 9.94 -1.98 34.84
CA ASN A 73 10.36 -2.30 36.20
C ASN A 73 9.22 -2.92 37.03
N LEU A 74 7.97 -2.44 36.87
CA LEU A 74 6.79 -2.93 37.60
C LEU A 74 6.46 -4.40 37.30
N LEU A 75 6.81 -4.92 36.11
CA LEU A 75 6.78 -6.36 35.79
C LEU A 75 7.57 -7.23 36.78
N CYS A 76 8.57 -6.69 37.45
CA CYS A 76 9.45 -7.41 38.37
C CYS A 76 9.07 -7.22 39.86
N VAL A 77 8.10 -6.36 40.18
CA VAL A 77 7.79 -5.98 41.58
C VAL A 77 6.96 -7.03 42.31
N ASN A 78 5.89 -7.53 41.69
CA ASN A 78 5.07 -8.60 42.27
C ASN A 78 4.31 -9.38 41.17
N LYS A 79 3.71 -10.52 41.55
CA LYS A 79 3.05 -11.44 40.60
C LYS A 79 1.79 -10.82 39.95
N LEU A 80 1.01 -10.01 40.68
CA LEU A 80 -0.18 -9.33 40.14
C LEU A 80 0.22 -8.29 39.09
N PHE A 81 1.24 -7.47 39.37
CA PHE A 81 1.72 -6.46 38.42
C PHE A 81 2.31 -7.12 37.16
N HIS A 82 3.00 -8.25 37.31
CA HIS A 82 3.43 -9.06 36.18
C HIS A 82 2.24 -9.55 35.34
N GLN A 83 1.17 -10.07 35.97
CA GLN A 83 -0.06 -10.51 35.30
C GLN A 83 -0.78 -9.35 34.58
N TYR A 84 -0.91 -8.19 35.24
CA TYR A 84 -1.55 -6.97 34.73
C TYR A 84 -0.79 -6.33 33.56
N LEU A 85 0.54 -6.50 33.48
CA LEU A 85 1.40 -5.84 32.48
C LEU A 85 1.97 -6.77 31.40
N ASN A 86 1.94 -8.10 31.57
CA ASN A 86 2.47 -9.05 30.58
C ASN A 86 1.35 -9.74 29.78
N PRO A 87 1.18 -9.44 28.47
CA PRO A 87 0.14 -10.07 27.63
C PRO A 87 0.22 -11.59 27.52
N SER A 88 1.36 -12.20 27.86
CA SER A 88 1.61 -13.64 27.78
C SER A 88 1.51 -14.36 29.14
N SER A 89 1.04 -13.70 30.21
CA SER A 89 0.93 -14.34 31.52
C SER A 89 -0.34 -15.21 31.61
N SER A 90 -0.16 -16.53 31.63
CA SER A 90 -1.21 -17.52 31.89
C SER A 90 -1.43 -17.83 33.37
N ALA A 91 -0.81 -17.05 34.28
CA ALA A 91 -0.84 -17.30 35.71
C ALA A 91 -2.26 -17.11 36.26
N GLN A 92 -2.86 -18.20 36.74
CA GLN A 92 -4.01 -18.17 37.64
C GLN A 92 -3.51 -17.62 38.98
N ILE A 93 -3.91 -16.40 39.32
CA ILE A 93 -3.64 -15.71 40.58
C ILE A 93 -4.98 -15.14 41.00
N ASP A 94 -5.33 -15.25 42.28
CA ASP A 94 -6.53 -14.65 42.85
C ASP A 94 -6.44 -13.12 42.73
N THR A 95 -7.10 -12.57 41.71
CA THR A 95 -7.17 -11.12 41.51
C THR A 95 -8.14 -10.50 42.52
N PRO A 96 -7.79 -9.35 43.15
CA PRO A 96 -8.72 -8.59 43.98
C PRO A 96 -10.05 -8.34 43.26
N SER A 97 -11.16 -8.44 44.00
CA SER A 97 -12.51 -8.35 43.41
C SER A 97 -12.75 -7.00 42.74
N SER A 98 -13.35 -7.03 41.55
CA SER A 98 -13.71 -5.84 40.78
C SER A 98 -14.72 -4.98 41.55
N ALA A 99 -14.54 -3.65 41.51
CA ALA A 99 -15.47 -2.73 42.17
C ALA A 99 -16.87 -2.81 41.52
N PRO A 100 -17.94 -3.16 42.25
CA PRO A 100 -19.24 -3.48 41.65
C PRO A 100 -19.98 -2.28 41.02
N ARG A 101 -19.50 -1.04 41.24
CA ARG A 101 -19.98 0.20 40.62
C ARG A 101 -18.83 1.19 40.42
N GLY A 102 -17.95 0.93 39.44
CA GLY A 102 -16.82 1.80 39.08
C GLY A 102 -17.00 2.54 37.76
N VAL A 103 -16.40 3.74 37.63
CA VAL A 103 -16.24 4.46 36.35
C VAL A 103 -15.03 3.92 35.55
N LEU A 104 -14.03 3.39 36.25
CA LEU A 104 -12.88 2.71 35.66
C LEU A 104 -13.25 1.29 35.24
N SER A 105 -12.56 0.77 34.22
CA SER A 105 -12.76 -0.57 33.67
C SER A 105 -11.43 -1.31 33.53
N VAL A 106 -11.48 -2.65 33.58
CA VAL A 106 -10.29 -3.50 33.44
C VAL A 106 -9.66 -3.31 32.07
N LEU A 107 -8.41 -2.88 32.02
CA LEU A 107 -7.66 -2.72 30.77
C LEU A 107 -6.87 -4.00 30.47
N LYS A 108 -6.94 -4.50 29.23
CA LYS A 108 -6.02 -5.56 28.78
C LYS A 108 -4.57 -5.01 28.79
N PRO A 109 -3.53 -5.80 29.16
CA PRO A 109 -2.16 -5.32 29.32
C PRO A 109 -1.65 -4.45 28.16
N ASN A 110 -1.90 -4.86 26.91
CA ASN A 110 -1.46 -4.16 25.71
C ASN A 110 -2.05 -2.73 25.56
N ASN A 111 -3.23 -2.46 26.14
CA ASN A 111 -3.84 -1.12 26.15
C ASN A 111 -3.20 -0.18 27.20
N ILE A 112 -2.64 -0.75 28.28
CA ILE A 112 -1.93 0.00 29.32
C ILE A 112 -0.62 0.53 28.73
N TRP A 113 0.15 -0.36 28.10
CA TRP A 113 1.37 -0.01 27.37
C TRP A 113 1.10 0.96 26.21
N LEU A 114 0.03 0.77 25.41
CA LEU A 114 -0.38 1.70 24.35
C LEU A 114 -0.66 3.12 24.89
N LYS A 115 -1.37 3.25 26.02
CA LYS A 115 -1.65 4.55 26.66
C LYS A 115 -0.37 5.19 27.19
N SER A 116 0.46 4.42 27.90
CA SER A 116 1.77 4.85 28.40
C SER A 116 2.68 5.36 27.27
N ARG A 117 2.85 4.58 26.19
CA ARG A 117 3.63 5.01 25.02
C ARG A 117 3.07 6.29 24.40
N ARG A 118 1.75 6.40 24.19
CA ARG A 118 1.15 7.62 23.63
C ARG A 118 1.32 8.86 24.52
N PHE A 119 1.36 8.69 25.85
CA PHE A 119 1.51 9.79 26.79
C PHE A 119 2.98 10.26 26.89
N PHE A 120 3.94 9.34 26.97
CA PHE A 120 5.36 9.67 27.18
C PHE A 120 6.20 9.74 25.90
N TRP A 121 5.71 9.16 24.80
CA TRP A 121 6.41 9.06 23.51
C TRP A 121 5.44 9.26 22.33
N PRO A 122 4.77 10.43 22.21
CA PRO A 122 3.71 10.66 21.22
C PRO A 122 4.16 10.48 19.76
N HIS A 123 5.44 10.75 19.47
CA HIS A 123 6.02 10.58 18.12
C HIS A 123 6.62 9.18 17.86
N MET A 124 6.65 8.28 18.86
CA MET A 124 7.08 6.90 18.65
C MET A 124 6.01 6.15 17.82
N PRO A 125 6.37 5.42 16.75
CA PRO A 125 5.40 4.69 15.95
C PRO A 125 4.63 3.64 16.75
N ALA A 126 3.53 3.14 16.18
CA ALA A 126 2.89 1.93 16.71
C ALA A 126 3.79 0.70 16.49
N PRO A 127 3.72 -0.32 17.36
CA PRO A 127 4.40 -1.60 17.13
C PRO A 127 4.15 -2.17 15.73
N LEU A 128 5.12 -2.92 15.22
CA LEU A 128 4.95 -3.74 14.02
C LEU A 128 3.78 -4.72 14.24
N ARG A 129 3.00 -5.01 13.18
CA ARG A 129 1.75 -5.79 13.29
C ARG A 129 1.83 -7.13 14.04
N SER A 130 2.98 -7.80 14.02
CA SER A 130 3.24 -9.07 14.72
C SER A 130 3.59 -8.92 16.21
N MET A 131 3.72 -7.69 16.73
CA MET A 131 4.31 -7.41 18.04
C MET A 131 3.32 -6.75 19.01
N SER A 132 3.36 -7.17 20.28
CA SER A 132 2.74 -6.41 21.38
C SER A 132 3.55 -5.16 21.71
N GLU A 133 2.94 -4.16 22.36
CA GLU A 133 3.65 -2.96 22.84
C GLU A 133 4.80 -3.34 23.80
N LEU A 134 4.60 -4.35 24.66
CA LEU A 134 5.66 -4.90 25.51
C LEU A 134 6.74 -5.64 24.71
N SER A 135 6.38 -6.38 23.66
CA SER A 135 7.35 -7.04 22.78
C SER A 135 8.24 -6.00 22.08
N MET A 136 7.64 -4.91 21.62
CA MET A 136 8.35 -3.82 20.96
C MET A 136 9.25 -3.06 21.95
N TRP A 137 8.76 -2.77 23.16
CA TRP A 137 9.58 -2.18 24.22
C TRP A 137 10.80 -3.05 24.57
N ARG A 138 10.60 -4.37 24.73
CA ARG A 138 11.72 -5.33 24.96
C ARG A 138 12.74 -5.35 23.81
N LEU A 139 12.31 -5.19 22.56
CA LEU A 139 13.20 -5.10 21.39
C LEU A 139 14.07 -3.83 21.42
N LEU A 140 13.45 -2.68 21.68
CA LEU A 140 14.13 -1.38 21.76
C LEU A 140 15.22 -1.38 22.85
N CYS A 141 14.86 -1.84 24.05
CA CYS A 141 15.67 -1.76 25.27
C CYS A 141 16.75 -2.86 25.37
N SER A 142 16.61 -3.99 24.66
CA SER A 142 17.70 -4.97 24.58
C SER A 142 18.93 -4.35 23.90
N THR A 143 20.13 -4.68 24.37
CA THR A 143 21.41 -4.38 23.69
C THR A 143 22.09 -5.62 23.12
N LYS A 144 21.50 -6.81 23.35
CA LYS A 144 22.10 -8.11 23.01
C LYS A 144 21.34 -8.80 21.87
N CYS A 145 22.07 -9.62 21.10
CA CYS A 145 21.49 -10.55 20.14
C CYS A 145 20.43 -11.41 20.84
N GLN A 146 19.25 -11.55 20.26
CA GLN A 146 18.15 -12.34 20.84
C GLN A 146 18.47 -13.84 20.87
N GLU A 147 19.32 -14.29 19.94
CA GLU A 147 19.75 -15.68 19.76
C GLU A 147 20.93 -16.02 20.70
N CYS A 148 22.15 -15.73 20.26
CA CYS A 148 23.40 -16.09 20.97
C CYS A 148 23.75 -15.21 22.18
N ARG A 149 22.92 -14.20 22.51
CA ARG A 149 23.11 -13.27 23.64
C ARG A 149 24.41 -12.44 23.63
N LYS A 150 25.20 -12.46 22.55
CA LYS A 150 26.33 -11.54 22.33
C LYS A 150 25.85 -10.09 22.48
N SER A 151 26.61 -9.26 23.19
CA SER A 151 26.43 -7.79 23.20
C SER A 151 26.94 -7.20 21.87
N ASP A 152 26.54 -5.97 21.56
CA ASP A 152 27.28 -5.18 20.58
C ASP A 152 28.67 -4.85 21.17
N THR A 153 29.75 -5.15 20.44
CA THR A 153 31.16 -4.99 20.90
C THR A 153 31.91 -3.96 20.08
N ARG A 154 31.18 -3.00 19.49
CA ARG A 154 31.75 -1.89 18.70
C ARG A 154 31.92 -0.68 19.60
N ASP A 155 33.14 -0.13 19.65
CA ASP A 155 33.42 1.10 20.35
C ASP A 155 32.69 2.30 19.70
N ALA A 156 32.28 3.26 20.52
CA ALA A 156 31.35 4.32 20.13
C ALA A 156 32.00 5.49 19.35
N GLU A 157 33.24 5.32 18.89
CA GLU A 157 34.09 6.40 18.36
C GLU A 157 34.02 6.58 16.84
N LEU A 158 33.49 5.59 16.10
CA LEU A 158 33.36 5.68 14.64
C LEU A 158 32.09 6.45 14.22
N PRO A 159 32.17 7.43 13.29
CA PRO A 159 31.01 8.13 12.75
C PRO A 159 29.96 7.19 12.14
N ALA A 160 28.69 7.57 12.28
CA ALA A 160 27.55 6.81 11.77
C ALA A 160 27.35 7.00 10.25
N ASP A 161 28.33 6.59 9.46
CA ASP A 161 28.23 6.57 8.00
C ASP A 161 27.08 5.67 7.53
N ASN A 162 26.29 6.17 6.58
CA ASN A 162 25.05 5.53 6.13
C ASN A 162 25.24 4.08 5.62
N VAL A 163 26.45 3.73 5.18
CA VAL A 163 26.83 2.41 4.64
C VAL A 163 27.04 1.37 5.74
N HIS A 164 27.44 1.75 6.95
CA HIS A 164 27.86 0.82 8.02
C HIS A 164 26.72 0.43 8.99
N ASN A 165 25.47 0.74 8.65
CA ASN A 165 24.25 0.56 9.45
C ASN A 165 23.78 -0.91 9.65
N GLY A 166 24.67 -1.85 9.92
CA GLY A 166 24.31 -3.24 10.24
C GLY A 166 25.02 -3.80 11.47
N PRO A 167 24.92 -5.12 11.70
CA PRO A 167 25.76 -5.79 12.68
C PRO A 167 27.21 -5.88 12.19
N GLY A 168 27.44 -6.02 10.87
CA GLY A 168 28.72 -6.51 10.37
C GLY A 168 28.97 -7.95 10.83
N LEU A 169 30.24 -8.39 10.81
CA LEU A 169 30.63 -9.68 11.39
C LEU A 169 30.47 -9.69 12.92
N GLU A 170 30.90 -8.62 13.60
CA GLU A 170 31.07 -8.62 15.06
C GLU A 170 29.94 -7.98 15.87
N GLY A 171 29.26 -6.96 15.34
CA GLY A 171 28.27 -6.17 16.07
C GLY A 171 26.86 -6.76 16.14
N VAL A 172 25.93 -5.99 16.71
CA VAL A 172 24.52 -6.37 16.90
C VAL A 172 23.60 -5.21 16.51
N THR A 173 22.63 -5.43 15.62
CA THR A 173 21.68 -4.38 15.19
C THR A 173 20.21 -4.77 15.36
N LEU A 174 19.32 -3.78 15.19
CA LEU A 174 17.88 -3.97 15.01
C LEU A 174 17.54 -4.10 13.52
N LEU A 175 16.78 -5.13 13.16
CA LEU A 175 16.28 -5.35 11.80
C LEU A 175 14.78 -5.08 11.77
N TRP A 176 14.39 -3.85 11.43
CA TRP A 176 12.98 -3.42 11.47
C TRP A 176 12.03 -4.24 10.59
N PRO A 177 12.39 -4.68 9.37
CA PRO A 177 11.54 -5.58 8.57
C PRO A 177 11.18 -6.90 9.27
N PHE A 178 12.05 -7.39 10.14
CA PHE A 178 11.90 -8.68 10.85
C PHE A 178 11.46 -8.53 12.31
N GLY A 179 11.57 -7.32 12.91
CA GLY A 179 11.28 -7.10 14.33
C GLY A 179 12.26 -7.77 15.30
N ILE A 180 13.49 -8.10 14.85
CA ILE A 180 14.50 -8.82 15.65
C ILE A 180 15.75 -7.99 15.93
N ARG A 181 16.52 -8.42 16.94
CA ARG A 181 17.87 -7.92 17.27
C ARG A 181 18.88 -9.04 17.14
N VAL A 182 19.84 -8.92 16.24
CA VAL A 182 20.72 -10.03 15.83
C VAL A 182 22.13 -9.56 15.43
N CYS A 183 23.12 -10.44 15.53
CA CYS A 183 24.47 -10.26 14.96
C CYS A 183 24.57 -10.86 13.55
N GLY A 184 25.65 -10.57 12.81
CA GLY A 184 25.88 -11.06 11.45
C GLY A 184 25.77 -12.60 11.31
N PRO A 185 26.48 -13.40 12.13
CA PRO A 185 26.42 -14.85 12.07
C PRO A 185 25.00 -15.42 12.26
N CYS A 186 24.28 -15.01 13.31
CA CYS A 186 22.91 -15.48 13.56
C CYS A 186 21.88 -14.89 12.58
N LEU A 187 22.19 -13.79 11.88
CA LEU A 187 21.39 -13.33 10.74
C LEU A 187 21.54 -14.29 9.56
N LEU A 188 22.78 -14.64 9.19
CA LEU A 188 23.04 -15.59 8.09
C LEU A 188 22.46 -16.99 8.38
N GLU A 189 22.57 -17.45 9.63
CA GLU A 189 22.00 -18.73 10.10
C GLU A 189 20.47 -18.80 9.93
N LYS A 190 19.77 -17.67 10.11
CA LYS A 190 18.30 -17.59 10.05
C LYS A 190 17.74 -16.99 8.77
N ALA A 191 18.58 -16.55 7.84
CA ALA A 191 18.16 -15.91 6.60
C ALA A 191 18.28 -16.83 5.39
N ILE A 192 17.35 -16.66 4.45
CA ILE A 192 17.35 -17.30 3.15
C ILE A 192 17.55 -16.20 2.10
N LYS A 193 18.48 -16.35 1.16
CA LYS A 193 18.68 -15.36 0.10
C LYS A 193 17.53 -15.39 -0.89
N GLU A 194 17.28 -14.29 -1.58
CA GLU A 194 16.24 -14.23 -2.60
C GLU A 194 16.36 -15.33 -3.67
N ILE A 195 17.58 -15.61 -4.14
CA ILE A 195 17.85 -16.72 -5.07
C ILE A 195 17.48 -18.09 -4.47
N ASP A 196 17.71 -18.30 -3.18
CA ASP A 196 17.44 -19.57 -2.50
C ASP A 196 15.94 -19.76 -2.21
N VAL A 197 15.18 -18.65 -2.05
CA VAL A 197 13.71 -18.68 -2.01
C VAL A 197 13.12 -18.90 -3.41
N LEU A 198 13.61 -18.20 -4.43
CA LEU A 198 13.16 -18.33 -5.83
C LEU A 198 13.40 -19.74 -6.40
N LEU A 199 14.51 -20.38 -6.02
CA LEU A 199 14.85 -21.75 -6.41
C LEU A 199 14.24 -22.82 -5.48
N SER A 200 13.44 -22.43 -4.48
CA SER A 200 12.85 -23.37 -3.53
C SER A 200 11.67 -24.13 -4.14
N SER A 201 11.88 -25.43 -4.40
CA SER A 201 10.84 -26.36 -4.88
C SER A 201 9.63 -26.53 -3.94
N THR A 202 9.60 -25.84 -2.79
CA THR A 202 8.56 -25.95 -1.78
C THR A 202 7.95 -24.61 -1.34
N VAL A 203 8.37 -23.49 -1.93
CA VAL A 203 7.84 -22.14 -1.67
C VAL A 203 7.45 -21.52 -3.01
N PRO A 204 6.15 -21.36 -3.33
CA PRO A 204 5.75 -20.68 -4.56
C PRO A 204 6.28 -19.24 -4.61
N SER A 205 6.87 -18.84 -5.73
CA SER A 205 7.42 -17.49 -5.94
C SER A 205 6.35 -16.39 -5.77
N THR A 206 5.09 -16.70 -6.00
CA THR A 206 3.92 -15.84 -5.75
C THR A 206 3.74 -15.43 -4.28
N LEU A 207 4.40 -16.11 -3.33
CA LEU A 207 4.40 -15.72 -1.91
C LEU A 207 5.42 -14.62 -1.58
N ILE A 208 6.46 -14.46 -2.41
CA ILE A 208 7.58 -13.54 -2.14
C ILE A 208 7.15 -12.07 -1.96
N PRO A 209 6.19 -11.51 -2.73
CA PRO A 209 5.74 -10.12 -2.56
C PRO A 209 5.14 -9.77 -1.19
N ALA A 210 4.74 -10.77 -0.38
CA ALA A 210 4.22 -10.55 0.98
C ALA A 210 5.28 -10.65 2.09
N LEU A 211 6.49 -11.11 1.77
CA LEU A 211 7.56 -11.29 2.75
C LEU A 211 8.28 -9.96 3.05
N PRO A 212 8.58 -9.66 4.33
CA PRO A 212 9.55 -8.61 4.65
C PRO A 212 10.96 -9.08 4.26
N PHE A 213 11.84 -8.12 3.97
CA PHE A 213 13.23 -8.42 3.61
C PHE A 213 14.18 -7.31 4.05
N VAL A 214 15.47 -7.63 4.09
CA VAL A 214 16.56 -6.66 4.25
C VAL A 214 17.54 -6.79 3.09
N HIS A 215 18.26 -5.71 2.77
CA HIS A 215 19.43 -5.76 1.91
C HIS A 215 20.68 -5.68 2.79
N ILE A 216 21.68 -6.53 2.49
CA ILE A 216 22.99 -6.50 3.16
C ILE A 216 24.14 -6.37 2.16
N THR A 217 25.25 -5.76 2.59
CA THR A 217 26.54 -5.84 1.88
C THR A 217 27.24 -7.19 2.13
N LYS A 218 28.37 -7.45 1.47
CA LYS A 218 29.16 -8.68 1.69
C LYS A 218 29.73 -8.78 3.11
N GLU A 219 29.97 -7.63 3.71
CA GLU A 219 30.50 -7.42 5.06
C GLU A 219 29.40 -7.51 6.15
N LEU A 220 28.15 -7.77 5.74
CA LEU A 220 26.95 -7.86 6.58
C LEU A 220 26.51 -6.53 7.20
N HIS A 221 26.79 -5.39 6.55
CA HIS A 221 26.11 -4.13 6.89
C HIS A 221 24.73 -4.06 6.22
N VAL A 222 23.72 -3.51 6.89
CA VAL A 222 22.36 -3.45 6.36
C VAL A 222 22.18 -2.14 5.61
N VAL A 223 21.70 -2.23 4.37
CA VAL A 223 21.44 -1.06 3.53
C VAL A 223 19.95 -0.71 3.63
N GLY A 224 19.65 0.49 4.12
CA GLY A 224 18.28 0.98 4.23
C GLY A 224 17.62 1.13 2.86
N LEU A 225 16.35 0.74 2.75
CA LEU A 225 15.58 0.84 1.50
C LEU A 225 15.61 2.25 0.89
N SER A 226 15.55 3.28 1.74
CA SER A 226 15.59 4.69 1.28
C SER A 226 16.93 5.05 0.61
N THR A 227 18.05 4.48 1.05
CA THR A 227 19.39 4.71 0.48
C THR A 227 19.52 4.11 -0.92
N ILE A 228 18.87 2.96 -1.14
CA ILE A 228 18.80 2.28 -2.45
C ILE A 228 17.88 3.06 -3.40
N GLU A 229 16.67 3.41 -2.94
CA GLU A 229 15.70 4.21 -3.70
C GLU A 229 16.23 5.61 -4.08
N GLN A 230 17.18 6.16 -3.31
CA GLN A 230 17.83 7.44 -3.59
C GLN A 230 19.13 7.33 -4.40
N GLY A 231 19.54 6.12 -4.82
CA GLY A 231 20.76 5.91 -5.60
C GLY A 231 22.07 6.23 -4.86
N GLN A 232 22.05 6.25 -3.52
CA GLN A 232 23.19 6.66 -2.67
C GLN A 232 24.19 5.53 -2.36
N LEU A 233 24.08 4.39 -3.05
CA LEU A 233 25.06 3.30 -2.93
C LEU A 233 26.30 3.62 -3.78
N PRO A 234 27.53 3.48 -3.24
CA PRO A 234 28.75 3.51 -4.04
C PRO A 234 28.73 2.41 -5.12
N ALA A 235 29.19 2.73 -6.33
CA ALA A 235 29.02 1.89 -7.52
C ALA A 235 29.67 0.48 -7.45
N ASN A 236 30.54 0.25 -6.47
CA ASN A 236 31.20 -1.04 -6.20
C ASN A 236 30.49 -1.90 -5.13
N VAL A 237 29.49 -1.37 -4.41
CA VAL A 237 28.82 -2.07 -3.30
C VAL A 237 27.71 -2.99 -3.83
N GLN A 238 28.03 -4.28 -3.91
CA GLN A 238 27.04 -5.32 -4.21
C GLN A 238 26.18 -5.63 -2.97
N VAL A 239 24.86 -5.56 -3.12
CA VAL A 239 23.90 -5.91 -2.07
C VAL A 239 23.21 -7.26 -2.33
N THR A 240 22.95 -8.01 -1.27
CA THR A 240 22.17 -9.26 -1.29
C THR A 240 20.86 -9.06 -0.54
N LYS A 241 19.74 -9.47 -1.14
CA LYS A 241 18.41 -9.45 -0.51
C LYS A 241 18.18 -10.74 0.29
N LEU A 242 17.77 -10.58 1.55
CA LEU A 242 17.54 -11.65 2.52
C LEU A 242 16.11 -11.64 3.05
N PHE A 243 15.55 -12.82 3.21
CA PHE A 243 14.27 -13.10 3.87
C PHE A 243 14.51 -13.90 5.16
N LEU A 244 13.68 -13.74 6.19
CA LEU A 244 13.79 -14.55 7.41
C LEU A 244 13.14 -15.93 7.21
N ALA A 245 13.83 -17.00 7.62
CA ALA A 245 13.39 -18.38 7.38
C ALA A 245 12.06 -18.72 8.08
N SER A 246 11.77 -18.11 9.23
CA SER A 246 10.47 -18.22 9.90
C SER A 246 9.35 -17.66 9.05
N ASP A 247 9.54 -16.49 8.44
CA ASP A 247 8.49 -15.76 7.71
C ASP A 247 8.16 -16.50 6.41
N VAL A 248 9.19 -17.06 5.75
CA VAL A 248 9.06 -17.98 4.61
C VAL A 248 8.27 -19.24 5.00
N HIS A 249 8.50 -19.78 6.20
CA HIS A 249 7.74 -20.93 6.71
C HIS A 249 6.29 -20.55 7.04
N GLU A 250 6.06 -19.44 7.74
CA GLU A 250 4.72 -18.97 8.14
C GLU A 250 3.83 -18.71 6.92
N ILE A 251 4.32 -17.98 5.90
CA ILE A 251 3.50 -17.72 4.71
C ILE A 251 3.21 -18.99 3.90
N LYS A 252 4.13 -19.97 3.93
CA LYS A 252 3.92 -21.29 3.33
C LYS A 252 2.84 -22.08 4.06
N GLN A 253 2.80 -22.06 5.39
CA GLN A 253 1.73 -22.69 6.17
C GLN A 253 0.39 -21.97 5.98
N GLU A 254 0.40 -20.63 5.90
CA GLU A 254 -0.79 -19.84 5.57
C GLU A 254 -1.31 -20.20 4.17
N PHE A 255 -0.44 -20.29 3.17
CA PHE A 255 -0.79 -20.72 1.81
C PHE A 255 -1.39 -22.14 1.78
N ILE A 256 -0.79 -23.11 2.50
CA ILE A 256 -1.34 -24.47 2.61
C ILE A 256 -2.75 -24.44 3.24
N SER A 257 -2.93 -23.64 4.30
CA SER A 257 -4.20 -23.50 5.00
C SER A 257 -5.28 -22.86 4.12
N VAL A 258 -4.93 -21.80 3.38
CA VAL A 258 -5.84 -21.10 2.47
C VAL A 258 -6.16 -21.94 1.24
N LYS A 259 -5.20 -22.70 0.70
CA LYS A 259 -5.41 -23.63 -0.41
C LYS A 259 -6.43 -24.73 -0.05
N ALA A 260 -6.48 -25.15 1.22
CA ALA A 260 -7.51 -26.07 1.72
C ALA A 260 -8.93 -25.47 1.76
N LEU A 261 -9.08 -24.13 1.65
CA LEU A 261 -10.36 -23.41 1.57
C LEU A 261 -10.85 -23.20 0.12
N GLY A 262 -10.22 -23.84 -0.87
CA GLY A 262 -10.62 -23.80 -2.28
C GLY A 262 -9.97 -22.69 -3.12
N SER A 263 -10.04 -22.83 -4.45
CA SER A 263 -9.30 -21.99 -5.40
C SER A 263 -9.68 -20.51 -5.33
N GLY A 264 -10.98 -20.17 -5.32
CA GLY A 264 -11.41 -18.76 -5.24
C GLY A 264 -10.90 -18.04 -3.98
N THR A 265 -10.87 -18.74 -2.84
CA THR A 265 -10.30 -18.21 -1.58
C THR A 265 -8.79 -18.00 -1.69
N MET A 266 -8.09 -18.92 -2.35
CA MET A 266 -6.65 -18.83 -2.64
C MET A 266 -6.32 -17.71 -3.62
N GLU A 267 -7.10 -17.52 -4.68
CA GLU A 267 -6.92 -16.46 -5.69
C GLU A 267 -7.11 -15.07 -5.08
N GLU A 268 -8.15 -14.83 -4.29
CA GLU A 268 -8.35 -13.55 -3.60
C GLU A 268 -7.29 -13.27 -2.53
N TRP A 269 -6.85 -14.30 -1.79
CA TRP A 269 -5.76 -14.15 -0.82
C TRP A 269 -4.42 -13.83 -1.51
N LEU A 270 -4.12 -14.48 -2.65
CA LEU A 270 -2.93 -14.20 -3.46
C LEU A 270 -2.90 -12.75 -3.97
N LYS A 271 -4.03 -12.22 -4.46
CA LYS A 271 -4.17 -10.81 -4.87
C LYS A 271 -3.85 -9.82 -3.74
N GLY A 272 -4.09 -10.21 -2.49
CA GLY A 272 -3.79 -9.38 -1.30
C GLY A 272 -2.31 -9.34 -0.89
N LEU A 273 -1.44 -10.21 -1.42
CA LEU A 273 -0.09 -10.41 -0.88
C LEU A 273 0.85 -9.22 -1.07
N GLU A 274 0.90 -8.62 -2.26
CA GLU A 274 1.78 -7.47 -2.52
C GLU A 274 1.43 -6.27 -1.62
N SER A 275 0.14 -5.92 -1.54
CA SER A 275 -0.34 -4.87 -0.63
C SER A 275 0.00 -5.17 0.84
N ARG A 276 0.02 -6.46 1.22
CA ARG A 276 0.37 -6.92 2.57
C ARG A 276 1.86 -6.77 2.86
N GLY A 277 2.73 -7.15 1.92
CA GLY A 277 4.18 -6.94 2.02
C GLY A 277 4.53 -5.45 2.07
N GLN A 278 3.96 -4.66 1.16
CA GLN A 278 4.18 -3.22 1.12
C GLN A 278 3.67 -2.50 2.39
N SER A 279 2.62 -3.02 3.06
CA SER A 279 2.23 -2.56 4.40
C SER A 279 3.30 -2.87 5.45
N ARG A 280 3.88 -4.08 5.48
CA ARG A 280 4.94 -4.47 6.42
C ARG A 280 6.21 -3.62 6.25
N LEU A 281 6.63 -3.39 5.00
CA LEU A 281 7.77 -2.52 4.68
C LEU A 281 7.51 -1.07 5.10
N ASN A 282 6.30 -0.54 4.86
CA ASN A 282 5.92 0.82 5.28
C ASN A 282 5.67 0.97 6.79
N GLU A 283 5.40 -0.11 7.53
CA GLU A 283 5.45 -0.12 9.00
C GLU A 283 6.91 -0.02 9.48
N SER A 284 7.82 -0.79 8.85
CA SER A 284 9.25 -0.83 9.19
C SER A 284 9.98 0.49 8.89
N ARG A 285 9.73 1.10 7.73
CA ARG A 285 10.28 2.41 7.32
C ARG A 285 9.94 3.55 8.29
N LYS A 286 8.84 3.45 9.04
CA LYS A 286 8.49 4.44 10.08
C LYS A 286 9.38 4.29 11.31
N TRP A 287 9.73 3.06 11.67
CA TRP A 287 10.66 2.78 12.76
C TRP A 287 12.11 3.11 12.38
N GLU A 288 12.53 2.86 11.14
CA GLU A 288 13.82 3.35 10.61
C GLU A 288 13.93 4.88 10.73
N LYS A 289 12.94 5.62 10.20
CA LYS A 289 12.93 7.09 10.25
C LYS A 289 12.88 7.63 11.68
N TRP A 290 12.14 7.01 12.58
CA TRP A 290 12.09 7.38 14.00
C TRP A 290 13.37 6.99 14.78
N ALA A 291 14.06 5.92 14.40
CA ALA A 291 15.33 5.57 15.01
C ALA A 291 16.42 6.59 14.67
N ASN A 292 16.41 7.06 13.42
CA ASN A 292 17.40 8.00 12.87
C ASN A 292 17.26 9.44 13.39
N THR A 293 16.20 9.79 14.15
CA THR A 293 16.10 11.07 14.87
C THR A 293 16.87 11.08 16.20
N GLY A 294 17.66 10.05 16.50
CA GLY A 294 18.32 9.86 17.79
C GLY A 294 17.40 9.37 18.92
N SER A 295 16.07 9.35 18.72
CA SER A 295 15.10 8.94 19.73
C SER A 295 15.27 7.48 20.20
N LEU A 296 15.87 6.61 19.35
CA LEU A 296 16.28 5.27 19.75
C LEU A 296 17.45 5.27 20.76
N GLN A 297 18.42 6.17 20.61
CA GLN A 297 19.50 6.35 21.58
C GLN A 297 18.94 6.87 22.90
N GLN A 298 18.03 7.87 22.84
CA GLN A 298 17.36 8.42 24.01
C GLN A 298 16.61 7.34 24.82
N VAL A 299 15.86 6.44 24.15
CA VAL A 299 15.20 5.29 24.82
C VAL A 299 16.23 4.37 25.50
N ARG A 300 17.34 4.05 24.82
CA ARG A 300 18.39 3.17 25.37
C ARG A 300 19.11 3.79 26.58
N GLN A 301 19.54 5.05 26.45
CA GLN A 301 20.16 5.85 27.52
C GLN A 301 19.24 5.92 28.74
N MET A 302 17.94 6.23 28.52
CA MET A 302 16.97 6.23 29.61
C MET A 302 16.84 4.86 30.29
N THR A 303 17.10 3.74 29.61
CA THR A 303 17.01 2.38 30.21
C THR A 303 18.25 1.89 30.93
N ASP A 304 19.42 2.50 30.72
CA ASP A 304 20.64 2.10 31.44
C ASP A 304 20.47 2.26 32.97
N PRO A 305 20.98 1.32 33.79
CA PRO A 305 20.98 1.44 35.26
C PRO A 305 22.17 2.22 35.84
N TYR A 306 23.21 2.54 35.06
CA TYR A 306 24.50 3.02 35.57
C TYR A 306 24.84 4.50 35.28
N ILE A 307 23.89 5.27 34.76
CA ILE A 307 24.06 6.73 34.54
C ILE A 307 23.37 7.49 35.68
N PRO A 308 24.10 8.22 36.55
CA PRO A 308 23.52 9.14 37.52
C PRO A 308 22.79 10.31 36.82
N ASN A 309 21.66 10.75 37.37
CA ASN A 309 20.97 11.96 36.90
C ASN A 309 21.87 13.20 37.11
N GLY A 310 22.43 13.76 36.03
CA GLY A 310 23.29 14.94 36.14
C GLY A 310 23.46 15.72 34.84
N THR A 311 22.96 16.96 34.83
CA THR A 311 23.17 18.03 33.82
C THR A 311 22.67 17.78 32.39
N ALA A 312 22.02 18.80 31.81
CA ALA A 312 21.66 18.84 30.39
C ALA A 312 22.87 19.31 29.55
N PRO A 313 23.02 18.85 28.30
CA PRO A 313 24.06 19.33 27.41
C PRO A 313 23.73 20.74 26.88
N SER A 314 24.50 21.74 27.31
CA SER A 314 24.52 23.06 26.65
C SER A 314 25.00 22.91 25.21
N GLN A 315 24.32 23.58 24.27
CA GLN A 315 24.73 23.61 22.87
C GLN A 315 25.89 24.61 22.70
N THR A 316 27.13 24.13 22.67
CA THR A 316 28.29 24.95 22.27
C THR A 316 28.45 24.87 20.76
N THR A 317 28.04 25.92 20.05
CA THR A 317 28.39 26.12 18.65
C THR A 317 29.87 26.48 18.51
N THR A 318 30.62 25.72 17.72
CA THR A 318 31.96 26.10 17.24
C THR A 318 32.00 25.98 15.71
N ALA A 319 32.63 26.95 15.05
CA ALA A 319 32.57 27.12 13.60
C ALA A 319 33.62 26.31 12.84
N MET A 320 33.50 26.31 11.51
CA MET A 320 34.53 25.81 10.59
C MET A 320 35.83 26.61 10.72
N ALA A 321 36.97 25.93 10.65
CA ALA A 321 38.26 26.54 10.35
C ALA A 321 39.05 25.60 9.43
N THR A 322 39.45 26.09 8.26
CA THR A 322 40.46 25.48 7.39
C THR A 322 41.83 26.03 7.77
N ASP A 323 42.85 25.18 7.84
CA ASP A 323 44.22 25.62 7.55
C ASP A 323 45.08 24.48 6.99
N VAL A 324 46.22 24.84 6.41
CA VAL A 324 47.17 23.97 5.69
C VAL A 324 48.51 23.96 6.42
N GLY A 325 49.04 22.79 6.76
CA GLY A 325 50.31 22.67 7.48
C GLY A 325 51.14 21.46 7.04
N LEU A 326 52.21 21.70 6.28
CA LEU A 326 53.22 20.70 5.93
C LEU A 326 54.33 20.66 7.00
N TYR A 327 54.69 19.47 7.48
CA TYR A 327 56.06 19.18 7.92
C TYR A 327 56.37 17.69 7.84
N SER A 328 57.61 17.39 7.45
CA SER A 328 58.19 16.05 7.31
C SER A 328 59.65 16.10 7.73
N VAL A 329 60.07 15.21 8.63
CA VAL A 329 61.49 14.91 8.91
C VAL A 329 61.62 13.42 9.24
N ASP A 330 62.63 12.77 8.66
CA ASP A 330 62.92 11.34 8.73
C ASP A 330 63.47 10.87 10.09
N HIS A 331 63.44 9.54 10.32
CA HIS A 331 64.71 8.85 10.61
C HIS A 331 64.75 7.36 10.21
N HIS A 332 65.96 6.81 10.18
CA HIS A 332 66.37 5.73 9.28
C HIS A 332 66.09 4.29 9.75
N GLN A 333 65.48 3.51 8.85
CA GLN A 333 66.08 2.31 8.23
C GLN A 333 66.71 1.21 9.13
N THR A 334 66.03 0.08 9.25
CA THR A 334 66.65 -1.27 9.26
C THR A 334 65.84 -2.21 8.36
N ALA A 335 66.48 -3.21 7.75
CA ALA A 335 65.87 -4.01 6.68
C ALA A 335 65.57 -5.46 7.08
N ALA A 336 64.32 -5.89 6.91
CA ALA A 336 63.91 -7.30 6.92
C ALA A 336 62.66 -7.50 6.03
N HIS A 337 62.61 -8.64 5.35
CA HIS A 337 61.63 -9.05 4.33
C HIS A 337 60.20 -8.46 4.42
N VAL A 338 59.79 -7.74 3.37
CA VAL A 338 58.38 -7.39 3.13
C VAL A 338 57.57 -8.66 2.82
N ARG A 339 56.66 -9.02 3.71
CA ARG A 339 55.62 -10.03 3.46
C ARG A 339 54.38 -9.32 2.92
N HIS A 340 54.13 -9.43 1.61
CA HIS A 340 53.00 -8.74 0.97
C HIS A 340 51.67 -9.31 1.49
N GLU A 341 50.86 -8.47 2.14
CA GLU A 341 49.56 -8.84 2.67
C GLU A 341 48.50 -8.69 1.57
N ARG A 342 48.08 -9.85 1.02
CA ARG A 342 47.20 -9.91 -0.17
C ARG A 342 45.82 -9.37 0.13
N THR A 343 45.27 -8.58 -0.78
CA THR A 343 43.93 -8.00 -0.60
C THR A 343 42.82 -9.07 -0.66
N LEU A 344 41.67 -8.75 -0.06
CA LEU A 344 40.48 -9.61 -0.10
C LEU A 344 39.99 -9.90 -1.54
N GLY A 345 40.26 -8.98 -2.48
CA GLY A 345 40.00 -9.14 -3.91
C GLY A 345 40.84 -10.27 -4.52
N GLU A 346 42.17 -10.18 -4.38
CA GLU A 346 43.11 -11.23 -4.82
C GLU A 346 42.77 -12.60 -4.21
N VAL A 347 42.41 -12.64 -2.92
CA VAL A 347 42.00 -13.87 -2.23
C VAL A 347 40.75 -14.49 -2.86
N SER A 348 39.77 -13.67 -3.29
CA SER A 348 38.59 -14.16 -4.01
C SER A 348 38.91 -14.61 -5.43
N GLU A 349 39.78 -13.88 -6.14
CA GLU A 349 40.19 -14.19 -7.51
C GLU A 349 41.00 -15.49 -7.57
N LEU A 350 41.96 -15.70 -6.65
CA LEU A 350 42.73 -16.93 -6.53
C LEU A 350 41.84 -18.16 -6.23
N LYS A 351 40.81 -18.01 -5.39
CA LYS A 351 39.82 -19.09 -5.17
C LYS A 351 38.98 -19.37 -6.42
N ALA A 352 38.56 -18.34 -7.15
CA ALA A 352 37.82 -18.49 -8.39
C ALA A 352 38.65 -19.17 -9.49
N ALA A 353 39.91 -18.76 -9.66
CA ALA A 353 40.86 -19.37 -10.58
C ALA A 353 41.14 -20.85 -10.22
N ARG A 354 41.37 -21.15 -8.93
CA ARG A 354 41.54 -22.53 -8.45
C ARG A 354 40.29 -23.37 -8.72
N ARG A 355 39.09 -22.83 -8.48
CA ARG A 355 37.82 -23.51 -8.81
C ARG A 355 37.70 -23.82 -10.29
N ALA A 356 37.94 -22.84 -11.16
CA ALA A 356 37.84 -23.01 -12.60
C ALA A 356 38.82 -24.08 -13.13
N GLU A 357 40.04 -24.12 -12.60
CA GLU A 357 41.02 -25.15 -12.98
C GLU A 357 40.65 -26.55 -12.46
N ILE A 358 40.05 -26.67 -11.26
CA ILE A 358 39.49 -27.94 -10.77
C ILE A 358 38.34 -28.40 -11.68
N GLU A 359 37.40 -27.52 -12.03
CA GLU A 359 36.28 -27.84 -12.93
C GLU A 359 36.77 -28.23 -14.34
N ARG A 360 37.79 -27.54 -14.87
CA ARG A 360 38.42 -27.85 -16.16
C ARG A 360 39.14 -29.20 -16.18
N ARG A 361 39.85 -29.57 -15.10
CA ARG A 361 40.51 -30.89 -15.03
C ARG A 361 39.51 -32.01 -14.77
N ALA A 362 38.43 -31.74 -14.03
CA ALA A 362 37.39 -32.71 -13.73
C ALA A 362 36.50 -33.05 -14.93
N SER A 363 36.27 -32.11 -15.85
CA SER A 363 35.59 -32.37 -17.13
C SER A 363 36.43 -33.17 -18.14
N LEU A 364 37.73 -33.38 -17.87
CA LEU A 364 38.65 -34.23 -18.64
C LEU A 364 38.85 -35.63 -18.03
N LEU A 365 38.09 -35.98 -16.98
CA LEU A 365 38.04 -37.34 -16.45
C LEU A 365 37.10 -38.23 -17.29
N ASP A 366 37.21 -39.55 -17.12
CA ASP A 366 36.32 -40.52 -17.77
C ASP A 366 35.50 -41.31 -16.71
N PRO A 367 34.17 -41.39 -16.85
CA PRO A 367 33.31 -40.36 -17.47
C PRO A 367 33.59 -38.95 -16.90
N PRO A 368 33.19 -37.88 -17.60
CA PRO A 368 33.49 -36.49 -17.18
C PRO A 368 32.64 -36.03 -16.00
N LEU A 369 33.27 -35.45 -14.98
CA LEU A 369 32.57 -34.83 -13.86
C LEU A 369 32.09 -33.42 -14.23
N THR A 370 30.78 -33.25 -14.35
CA THR A 370 30.17 -31.93 -14.64
C THR A 370 30.15 -31.04 -13.39
N PRO A 371 30.15 -29.68 -13.53
CA PRO A 371 30.02 -28.77 -12.39
C PRO A 371 28.77 -29.00 -11.51
N ASN A 372 27.69 -29.51 -12.10
CA ASN A 372 26.46 -29.86 -11.41
C ASN A 372 26.59 -31.09 -10.49
N VAL A 373 27.55 -31.99 -10.77
CA VAL A 373 27.90 -33.11 -9.90
C VAL A 373 28.97 -32.68 -8.90
N LEU A 374 30.02 -31.98 -9.36
CA LEU A 374 31.14 -31.51 -8.52
C LEU A 374 30.69 -30.66 -7.32
N ARG A 375 29.65 -29.83 -7.47
CA ARG A 375 29.12 -28.99 -6.37
C ARG A 375 28.66 -29.80 -5.15
N HIS A 376 28.27 -31.07 -5.31
CA HIS A 376 27.82 -31.94 -4.22
C HIS A 376 28.98 -32.67 -3.52
N MET A 377 30.19 -32.64 -4.08
CA MET A 377 31.37 -33.30 -3.53
C MET A 377 32.01 -32.49 -2.40
N VAL A 378 32.22 -33.12 -1.25
CA VAL A 378 32.86 -32.49 -0.08
C VAL A 378 34.33 -32.19 -0.35
N SER A 379 35.04 -33.07 -1.07
CA SER A 379 36.44 -32.82 -1.47
C SER A 379 36.56 -31.66 -2.47
N PHE A 380 35.57 -31.45 -3.35
CA PHE A 380 35.52 -30.26 -4.22
C PHE A 380 35.30 -28.98 -3.40
N GLN A 381 34.29 -28.98 -2.53
CA GLN A 381 33.99 -27.84 -1.65
C GLN A 381 35.22 -27.44 -0.81
N ALA A 382 35.91 -28.40 -0.20
CA ALA A 382 37.15 -28.13 0.54
C ALA A 382 38.28 -27.60 -0.36
N ALA A 383 38.50 -28.21 -1.53
CA ALA A 383 39.58 -27.82 -2.44
C ALA A 383 39.42 -26.40 -3.02
N THR A 384 38.18 -25.91 -3.19
CA THR A 384 37.91 -24.53 -3.65
C THR A 384 38.15 -23.44 -2.60
N GLN A 385 38.36 -23.80 -1.32
CA GLN A 385 38.68 -22.82 -0.27
C GLN A 385 40.17 -22.49 -0.14
N LEU A 386 41.04 -23.19 -0.87
CA LEU A 386 42.48 -22.95 -0.86
C LEU A 386 42.85 -21.81 -1.83
N ILE A 387 43.79 -20.95 -1.40
CA ILE A 387 44.28 -19.79 -2.18
C ILE A 387 45.58 -20.06 -2.96
N THR A 388 46.06 -21.30 -2.94
CA THR A 388 47.19 -21.75 -3.77
C THR A 388 46.71 -22.08 -5.18
N ALA A 389 47.60 -21.98 -6.17
CA ALA A 389 47.33 -22.53 -7.50
C ALA A 389 47.12 -24.06 -7.42
N LEU A 390 46.37 -24.61 -8.36
CA LEU A 390 46.26 -26.07 -8.52
C LEU A 390 47.41 -26.54 -9.40
N ASP A 391 48.48 -27.05 -8.78
CA ASP A 391 49.54 -27.76 -9.48
C ASP A 391 49.16 -29.24 -9.69
N ASP A 392 50.00 -29.96 -10.43
CA ASP A 392 49.73 -31.37 -10.77
C ASP A 392 49.75 -32.27 -9.53
N ASN A 393 50.62 -31.99 -8.56
CA ASN A 393 50.66 -32.73 -7.29
C ASN A 393 49.37 -32.54 -6.46
N ALA A 394 48.87 -31.31 -6.33
CA ALA A 394 47.60 -31.06 -5.63
C ALA A 394 46.40 -31.63 -6.40
N TRP A 395 46.48 -31.71 -7.73
CA TRP A 395 45.47 -32.38 -8.54
C TRP A 395 45.46 -33.90 -8.33
N ASP A 396 46.62 -34.56 -8.36
CA ASP A 396 46.71 -36.02 -8.19
C ASP A 396 46.35 -36.48 -6.76
N LEU A 397 46.48 -35.61 -5.75
CA LEU A 397 45.94 -35.85 -4.40
C LEU A 397 44.41 -35.63 -4.29
N LEU A 398 43.83 -34.79 -5.15
CA LEU A 398 42.40 -34.44 -5.14
C LEU A 398 41.55 -35.39 -6.01
N LYS A 399 42.03 -35.69 -7.21
CA LYS A 399 41.44 -36.59 -8.22
C LYS A 399 40.89 -37.90 -7.64
N PRO A 400 41.64 -38.72 -6.86
CA PRO A 400 41.10 -39.96 -6.32
C PRO A 400 39.94 -39.76 -5.34
N ARG A 401 39.84 -38.61 -4.66
CA ARG A 401 38.72 -38.30 -3.76
C ARG A 401 37.47 -37.89 -4.53
N LEU A 402 37.62 -37.05 -5.56
CA LEU A 402 36.53 -36.72 -6.49
C LEU A 402 35.98 -37.95 -7.23
N LEU A 403 36.82 -38.96 -7.47
CA LEU A 403 36.40 -40.25 -8.03
C LEU A 403 35.67 -41.13 -6.99
N ALA A 404 36.07 -41.10 -5.73
CA ALA A 404 35.38 -41.83 -4.65
C ALA A 404 34.00 -41.23 -4.32
N GLU A 405 33.86 -39.91 -4.36
CA GLU A 405 32.60 -39.18 -4.10
C GLU A 405 31.65 -39.16 -5.32
N ARG A 406 32.04 -39.77 -6.46
CA ARG A 406 31.32 -39.69 -7.75
C ARG A 406 29.89 -40.21 -7.70
N SER A 407 29.69 -41.46 -7.27
CA SER A 407 28.38 -42.13 -7.36
C SER A 407 27.32 -41.46 -6.47
N GLU A 408 27.69 -41.01 -5.28
CA GLU A 408 26.79 -40.29 -4.37
C GLU A 408 26.40 -38.93 -4.94
N ALA A 409 27.36 -38.16 -5.45
CA ALA A 409 27.10 -36.87 -6.10
C ALA A 409 26.24 -37.00 -7.37
N GLU A 410 26.43 -38.06 -8.16
CA GLU A 410 25.61 -38.38 -9.32
C GLU A 410 24.20 -38.83 -8.94
N GLU A 411 24.01 -39.61 -7.86
CA GLU A 411 22.68 -40.00 -7.38
C GLU A 411 21.89 -38.79 -6.86
N ILE A 412 22.55 -37.87 -6.15
CA ILE A 412 21.97 -36.60 -5.70
C ILE A 412 21.52 -35.75 -6.90
N GLU A 413 22.39 -35.54 -7.89
CA GLU A 413 22.07 -34.73 -9.06
C GLU A 413 20.98 -35.37 -9.94
N ASN A 414 20.92 -36.71 -10.03
CA ASN A 414 19.86 -37.42 -10.72
C ASN A 414 18.50 -37.28 -10.00
N LYS A 415 18.46 -37.34 -8.66
CA LYS A 415 17.24 -37.08 -7.88
C LYS A 415 16.73 -35.65 -8.08
N VAL A 416 17.63 -34.66 -8.00
CA VAL A 416 17.31 -33.25 -8.27
C VAL A 416 16.80 -33.07 -9.71
N SER A 417 17.50 -33.64 -10.70
CA SER A 417 17.11 -33.57 -12.11
C SER A 417 15.76 -34.23 -12.41
N ALA A 418 15.47 -35.38 -11.80
CA ALA A 418 14.19 -36.06 -11.94
C ALA A 418 13.04 -35.21 -11.35
N GLN A 419 13.25 -34.59 -10.19
CA GLN A 419 12.26 -33.73 -9.56
C GLN A 419 12.03 -32.43 -10.35
N ILE A 420 13.07 -31.84 -10.95
CA ILE A 420 12.94 -30.71 -11.89
C ILE A 420 12.13 -31.11 -13.12
N ARG A 421 12.36 -32.30 -13.71
CA ARG A 421 11.58 -32.80 -14.85
C ARG A 421 10.10 -33.03 -14.50
N MET A 422 9.80 -33.51 -13.29
CA MET A 422 8.42 -33.65 -12.82
C MET A 422 7.71 -32.29 -12.65
N ILE A 423 8.42 -31.27 -12.16
CA ILE A 423 7.90 -29.89 -12.08
C ILE A 423 7.63 -29.36 -13.51
N GLN A 424 8.60 -29.45 -14.42
CA GLN A 424 8.48 -28.99 -15.81
C GLN A 424 7.34 -29.70 -16.59
N GLY A 425 6.96 -30.92 -16.21
CA GLY A 425 5.80 -31.61 -16.75
C GLY A 425 4.45 -30.97 -16.41
N GLN A 426 4.37 -30.22 -15.30
CA GLN A 426 3.19 -29.44 -14.91
C GLN A 426 3.32 -27.95 -15.26
N ASP A 427 4.55 -27.44 -15.37
CA ASP A 427 4.83 -26.00 -15.38
C ASP A 427 4.81 -25.32 -16.76
N LYS A 428 3.93 -25.78 -17.65
CA LYS A 428 3.61 -25.04 -18.89
C LYS A 428 2.90 -23.72 -18.62
N ASN A 429 2.29 -23.55 -17.45
CA ASN A 429 1.62 -22.30 -17.09
C ASN A 429 2.58 -21.19 -16.65
N SER A 430 3.62 -21.41 -15.83
CA SER A 430 4.46 -20.30 -15.33
C SER A 430 5.23 -19.58 -16.43
N HIS A 431 5.90 -20.33 -17.33
CA HIS A 431 6.57 -19.71 -18.48
C HIS A 431 5.57 -19.06 -19.43
N LEU A 432 4.40 -19.66 -19.62
CA LEU A 432 3.32 -19.05 -20.40
C LEU A 432 2.78 -17.80 -19.71
N GLU A 433 2.73 -17.72 -18.38
CA GLU A 433 2.19 -16.60 -17.61
C GLU A 433 3.15 -15.42 -17.58
N ALA A 434 4.46 -15.65 -17.45
CA ALA A 434 5.48 -14.61 -17.66
C ALA A 434 5.49 -14.12 -19.12
N THR A 435 5.40 -15.04 -20.09
CA THR A 435 5.28 -14.67 -21.51
C THR A 435 3.95 -13.99 -21.82
N LEU A 436 2.87 -14.33 -21.11
CA LEU A 436 1.56 -13.68 -21.20
C LEU A 436 1.55 -12.33 -20.51
N ALA A 437 2.33 -12.10 -19.45
CA ALA A 437 2.50 -10.77 -18.87
C ALA A 437 3.18 -9.85 -19.89
N THR A 438 4.35 -10.22 -20.40
CA THR A 438 5.07 -9.43 -21.42
C THR A 438 4.28 -9.30 -22.73
N THR A 439 3.63 -10.37 -23.23
CA THR A 439 2.79 -10.26 -24.44
C THR A 439 1.43 -9.63 -24.17
N LYS A 440 0.93 -9.56 -22.93
CA LYS A 440 -0.23 -8.75 -22.57
C LYS A 440 0.16 -7.28 -22.51
N GLU A 441 1.25 -6.91 -21.84
CA GLU A 441 1.73 -5.52 -21.84
C GLU A 441 2.04 -5.02 -23.26
N ALA A 442 2.57 -5.90 -24.13
CA ALA A 442 2.72 -5.61 -25.55
C ALA A 442 1.38 -5.55 -26.32
N LYS A 443 0.40 -6.42 -26.04
CA LYS A 443 -0.95 -6.35 -26.64
C LYS A 443 -1.71 -5.11 -26.17
N ASP A 444 -1.69 -4.81 -24.88
CA ASP A 444 -2.28 -3.62 -24.27
C ASP A 444 -1.59 -2.35 -24.80
N ALA A 445 -0.32 -2.41 -25.23
CA ALA A 445 0.31 -1.33 -25.99
C ALA A 445 -0.20 -1.25 -27.43
N ILE A 446 -0.14 -2.35 -28.19
CA ILE A 446 -0.64 -2.43 -29.57
C ILE A 446 -2.13 -2.02 -29.67
N ASP A 447 -2.93 -2.35 -28.65
CA ASP A 447 -4.36 -2.03 -28.59
C ASP A 447 -4.62 -0.56 -28.23
N ARG A 448 -3.77 0.09 -27.42
CA ARG A 448 -3.80 1.55 -27.22
C ARG A 448 -3.39 2.28 -28.49
N ASP A 449 -2.30 1.85 -29.12
CA ASP A 449 -1.79 2.45 -30.36
C ASP A 449 -2.83 2.30 -31.49
N TRP A 450 -3.50 1.13 -31.57
CA TRP A 450 -4.65 0.89 -32.43
C TRP A 450 -5.81 1.86 -32.13
N GLU A 451 -6.20 2.04 -30.86
CA GLU A 451 -7.24 3.01 -30.49
C GLU A 451 -6.88 4.45 -30.87
N GLU A 452 -5.62 4.87 -30.71
CA GLU A 452 -5.17 6.22 -31.03
C GLU A 452 -5.30 6.51 -32.54
N VAL A 453 -4.82 5.63 -33.42
CA VAL A 453 -5.00 5.83 -34.88
C VAL A 453 -6.45 5.53 -35.34
N GLN A 454 -7.26 4.78 -34.58
CA GLN A 454 -8.71 4.68 -34.84
C GLN A 454 -9.50 5.93 -34.39
N ALA A 455 -9.00 6.77 -33.49
CA ALA A 455 -9.76 7.89 -32.93
C ALA A 455 -10.26 8.93 -33.98
N PRO A 456 -9.49 9.31 -35.02
CA PRO A 456 -9.99 10.17 -36.09
C PRO A 456 -11.09 9.51 -36.95
N LEU A 457 -10.99 8.20 -37.19
CA LEU A 457 -12.02 7.42 -37.90
C LEU A 457 -13.30 7.33 -37.08
N ARG A 458 -13.19 6.96 -35.80
CA ARG A 458 -14.30 6.92 -34.83
C ARG A 458 -15.00 8.29 -34.73
N SER A 459 -14.24 9.38 -34.79
CA SER A 459 -14.78 10.75 -34.86
C SER A 459 -15.54 11.04 -36.17
N ARG A 460 -15.06 10.57 -37.34
CA ARG A 460 -15.79 10.69 -38.62
C ARG A 460 -17.14 9.97 -38.57
N ILE A 461 -17.18 8.72 -38.08
CA ILE A 461 -18.43 7.95 -38.02
C ILE A 461 -19.43 8.44 -36.95
N VAL A 462 -18.95 9.03 -35.85
CA VAL A 462 -19.81 9.79 -34.91
C VAL A 462 -20.55 10.91 -35.62
N ARG A 463 -19.84 11.73 -36.43
CA ARG A 463 -20.47 12.82 -37.17
C ARG A 463 -21.52 12.32 -38.17
N TYR A 464 -21.25 11.22 -38.89
CA TYR A 464 -22.21 10.63 -39.84
C TYR A 464 -23.43 10.00 -39.14
N ALA A 465 -23.25 9.43 -37.95
CA ALA A 465 -24.37 8.96 -37.13
C ALA A 465 -25.24 10.13 -36.65
N ASP A 466 -24.64 11.21 -36.16
CA ASP A 466 -25.36 12.41 -35.71
C ASP A 466 -26.07 13.15 -36.87
N GLU A 467 -25.47 13.16 -38.08
CA GLU A 467 -26.07 13.62 -39.34
C GLU A 467 -27.37 12.84 -39.64
N PHE A 468 -27.30 11.50 -39.70
CA PHE A 468 -28.45 10.64 -39.96
C PHE A 468 -29.55 10.72 -38.89
N ILE A 469 -29.17 10.66 -37.60
CA ILE A 469 -30.10 10.70 -36.46
C ILE A 469 -30.85 12.03 -36.42
N ARG A 470 -30.16 13.15 -36.73
CA ARG A 470 -30.76 14.48 -36.81
C ARG A 470 -31.70 14.59 -38.01
N ASP A 471 -31.21 14.32 -39.21
CA ASP A 471 -31.84 14.77 -40.45
C ASP A 471 -32.92 13.79 -40.94
N SER A 472 -32.68 12.48 -40.84
CA SER A 472 -33.69 11.47 -41.19
C SER A 472 -34.67 11.22 -40.04
N TRP A 473 -34.16 11.11 -38.80
CA TRP A 473 -34.92 10.60 -37.64
C TRP A 473 -35.39 11.66 -36.62
N ASP A 474 -35.29 12.96 -36.93
CA ASP A 474 -35.63 14.10 -36.05
C ASP A 474 -34.99 13.96 -34.65
N LYS A 475 -33.66 13.90 -34.62
CA LYS A 475 -32.85 13.72 -33.40
C LYS A 475 -33.28 12.49 -32.58
N GLY A 476 -33.72 11.43 -33.27
CA GLY A 476 -34.23 10.20 -32.69
C GLY A 476 -35.72 10.19 -32.31
N LYS A 477 -36.45 11.32 -32.36
CA LYS A 477 -37.87 11.38 -31.95
C LYS A 477 -38.82 10.51 -32.79
N LYS A 478 -38.43 10.17 -34.03
CA LYS A 478 -39.22 9.28 -34.90
C LYS A 478 -39.06 7.79 -34.56
N VAL A 479 -38.09 7.43 -33.71
CA VAL A 479 -37.85 6.03 -33.30
C VAL A 479 -38.97 5.57 -32.36
N LYS A 480 -39.50 4.37 -32.65
CA LYS A 480 -40.65 3.74 -31.99
C LYS A 480 -40.48 2.22 -31.97
N GLN A 481 -41.30 1.52 -31.20
CA GLN A 481 -41.20 0.06 -31.01
C GLN A 481 -41.42 -0.78 -32.28
N ASP A 482 -42.16 -0.26 -33.26
CA ASP A 482 -42.42 -0.88 -34.55
C ASP A 482 -41.31 -0.64 -35.60
N ASN A 483 -40.51 0.42 -35.42
CA ASN A 483 -39.53 0.86 -36.40
C ASN A 483 -38.07 0.86 -35.91
N CYS A 484 -37.81 0.63 -34.61
CA CYS A 484 -36.47 0.67 -34.02
C CYS A 484 -35.48 -0.33 -34.67
N SER A 485 -35.97 -1.48 -35.14
CA SER A 485 -35.18 -2.44 -35.93
C SER A 485 -34.77 -1.89 -37.30
N LYS A 486 -35.65 -1.14 -37.98
CA LYS A 486 -35.34 -0.50 -39.26
C LYS A 486 -34.38 0.68 -39.07
N PHE A 487 -34.62 1.53 -38.07
CA PHE A 487 -33.68 2.59 -37.68
C PHE A 487 -32.26 2.06 -37.43
N ALA A 488 -32.12 0.96 -36.66
CA ALA A 488 -30.81 0.39 -36.35
C ALA A 488 -30.08 -0.14 -37.59
N ALA A 489 -30.80 -0.77 -38.51
CA ALA A 489 -30.24 -1.27 -39.77
C ALA A 489 -29.86 -0.13 -40.72
N GLU A 490 -30.77 0.83 -40.96
CA GLU A 490 -30.54 1.98 -41.83
C GLU A 490 -29.38 2.86 -41.35
N ALA A 491 -29.27 3.12 -40.04
CA ALA A 491 -28.21 3.97 -39.49
C ALA A 491 -26.81 3.40 -39.77
N LEU A 492 -26.61 2.09 -39.56
CA LEU A 492 -25.34 1.42 -39.85
C LEU A 492 -25.05 1.38 -41.36
N ILE A 493 -26.06 1.12 -42.19
CA ILE A 493 -25.91 1.15 -43.66
C ILE A 493 -25.55 2.56 -44.16
N TYR A 494 -26.17 3.60 -43.60
CA TYR A 494 -25.86 4.99 -43.90
C TYR A 494 -24.43 5.34 -43.50
N ILE A 495 -24.01 5.00 -42.27
CA ILE A 495 -22.64 5.26 -41.78
C ILE A 495 -21.61 4.61 -42.71
N ARG A 496 -21.81 3.34 -43.11
CA ARG A 496 -20.94 2.67 -44.10
C ARG A 496 -20.90 3.45 -45.41
N LYS A 497 -22.06 3.69 -46.02
CA LYS A 497 -22.15 4.35 -47.34
C LYS A 497 -21.53 5.75 -47.33
N ARG A 498 -21.79 6.54 -46.28
CA ARG A 498 -21.28 7.91 -46.12
C ARG A 498 -19.76 7.96 -45.88
N PHE A 499 -19.22 6.97 -45.17
CA PHE A 499 -17.78 6.83 -44.92
C PHE A 499 -17.01 6.47 -46.20
N TYR A 500 -17.36 5.37 -46.89
CA TYR A 500 -16.63 4.96 -48.11
C TYR A 500 -16.79 5.97 -49.25
N ALA A 501 -17.94 6.65 -49.37
CA ALA A 501 -18.10 7.77 -50.30
C ALA A 501 -17.21 8.98 -49.96
N GLN A 502 -16.88 9.19 -48.68
CA GLN A 502 -15.91 10.21 -48.29
C GLN A 502 -14.48 9.75 -48.59
N VAL A 503 -14.12 8.50 -48.28
CA VAL A 503 -12.80 7.93 -48.60
C VAL A 503 -12.49 8.02 -50.09
N ALA A 504 -13.45 7.68 -50.97
CA ALA A 504 -13.28 7.83 -52.41
C ALA A 504 -12.99 9.29 -52.82
N LYS A 505 -13.75 10.25 -52.28
CA LYS A 505 -13.54 11.68 -52.53
C LYS A 505 -12.20 12.19 -51.98
N ASP A 506 -11.80 11.72 -50.80
CA ASP A 506 -10.53 12.11 -50.17
C ASP A 506 -9.34 11.59 -51.02
N ALA A 507 -9.44 10.38 -51.58
CA ALA A 507 -8.45 9.81 -52.51
C ALA A 507 -8.43 10.49 -53.89
N GLU A 508 -9.58 10.89 -54.43
CA GLU A 508 -9.66 11.72 -55.64
C GLU A 508 -8.99 13.09 -55.44
N ALA A 509 -9.18 13.70 -54.26
CA ALA A 509 -8.57 14.98 -53.91
C ALA A 509 -7.05 14.88 -53.76
N ALA A 510 -6.53 13.86 -53.06
CA ALA A 510 -5.09 13.60 -52.95
C ALA A 510 -4.44 13.42 -54.34
N LYS A 511 -5.06 12.60 -55.20
CA LYS A 511 -4.61 12.39 -56.58
C LYS A 511 -4.62 13.69 -57.41
N ALA A 512 -5.60 14.56 -57.20
CA ALA A 512 -5.67 15.87 -57.87
C ALA A 512 -4.64 16.88 -57.34
N ALA A 513 -4.22 16.76 -56.07
CA ALA A 513 -3.15 17.54 -55.47
C ALA A 513 -1.73 17.05 -55.85
N GLY A 514 -1.62 15.88 -56.49
CA GLY A 514 -0.32 15.24 -56.76
C GLY A 514 0.26 14.49 -55.56
N GLU A 515 -0.53 14.31 -54.49
CA GLU A 515 -0.14 13.53 -53.32
C GLU A 515 -0.24 12.02 -53.60
N GLY A 516 0.59 11.23 -52.92
CA GLY A 516 0.53 9.78 -53.00
C GLY A 516 -0.80 9.23 -52.43
N PRO A 517 -1.28 8.07 -52.92
CA PRO A 517 -2.45 7.43 -52.32
C PRO A 517 -2.15 7.11 -50.85
N VAL A 518 -3.05 7.49 -49.94
CA VAL A 518 -2.95 7.07 -48.54
C VAL A 518 -3.07 5.54 -48.50
N THR A 519 -2.06 4.85 -48.00
CA THR A 519 -2.06 3.39 -47.87
C THR A 519 -2.20 2.98 -46.42
N ASP A 520 -3.32 2.33 -46.06
CA ASP A 520 -3.44 1.65 -44.78
C ASP A 520 -2.45 0.47 -44.71
N PRO A 521 -1.92 0.11 -43.52
CA PRO A 521 -1.07 -1.09 -43.37
C PRO A 521 -1.84 -2.38 -43.71
N PRO A 522 -1.18 -3.44 -44.21
CA PRO A 522 -1.86 -4.68 -44.63
C PRO A 522 -2.72 -5.34 -43.55
N GLU A 523 -2.31 -5.25 -42.28
CA GLU A 523 -3.02 -5.83 -41.12
C GLU A 523 -3.71 -4.75 -40.25
N GLY A 524 -3.75 -3.50 -40.73
CA GLY A 524 -4.24 -2.33 -40.00
C GLY A 524 -3.22 -1.74 -39.01
N PRO A 525 -3.62 -0.76 -38.17
CA PRO A 525 -4.95 -0.17 -38.08
C PRO A 525 -5.39 0.58 -39.35
N PHE A 526 -6.61 0.31 -39.81
CA PHE A 526 -7.15 0.85 -41.05
C PHE A 526 -7.75 2.26 -40.84
N THR A 527 -7.33 3.26 -41.61
CA THR A 527 -7.88 4.63 -41.58
C THR A 527 -8.95 4.87 -42.63
N GLN A 528 -9.01 4.01 -43.66
CA GLN A 528 -9.90 4.10 -44.82
C GLN A 528 -10.90 2.95 -44.93
N LYS A 529 -10.90 2.02 -43.97
CA LYS A 529 -11.84 0.90 -43.88
C LYS A 529 -12.56 0.88 -42.54
N LEU A 530 -13.85 0.55 -42.54
CA LEU A 530 -14.58 0.27 -41.30
C LEU A 530 -14.36 -1.19 -40.90
N THR A 531 -14.17 -1.45 -39.61
CA THR A 531 -14.06 -2.81 -39.04
C THR A 531 -15.36 -3.23 -38.36
N LEU A 532 -15.52 -4.51 -38.03
CA LEU A 532 -16.62 -4.98 -37.17
C LEU A 532 -16.60 -4.29 -35.80
N GLU A 533 -15.40 -4.06 -35.25
CA GLU A 533 -15.16 -3.32 -34.00
C GLU A 533 -15.71 -1.88 -34.06
N ASN A 534 -15.38 -1.11 -35.11
CA ASN A 534 -15.87 0.26 -35.29
C ASN A 534 -17.39 0.34 -35.43
N MET A 535 -17.99 -0.67 -36.09
CA MET A 535 -19.43 -0.74 -36.30
C MET A 535 -20.19 -1.18 -35.03
N ARG A 536 -19.56 -2.01 -34.17
CA ARG A 536 -20.04 -2.30 -32.81
C ARG A 536 -19.99 -1.03 -31.95
N TRP A 537 -18.84 -0.35 -31.93
CA TRP A 537 -18.62 0.86 -31.12
C TRP A 537 -19.61 1.98 -31.46
N ILE A 538 -19.86 2.27 -32.74
CA ILE A 538 -20.84 3.30 -33.14
C ILE A 538 -22.30 2.87 -32.87
N PHE A 539 -22.60 1.57 -32.96
CA PHE A 539 -23.89 1.04 -32.51
C PHE A 539 -24.09 1.30 -31.01
N ASP A 540 -23.15 0.86 -30.17
CA ASP A 540 -23.21 1.03 -28.72
C ASP A 540 -23.27 2.52 -28.29
N THR A 541 -22.50 3.39 -28.97
CA THR A 541 -22.36 4.81 -28.60
C THR A 541 -23.54 5.69 -29.04
N LYS A 542 -24.13 5.43 -30.22
CA LYS A 542 -25.12 6.34 -30.85
C LYS A 542 -26.49 5.73 -31.14
N ILE A 543 -26.55 4.45 -31.49
CA ILE A 543 -27.79 3.82 -31.98
C ILE A 543 -28.53 3.10 -30.84
N LYS A 544 -27.80 2.32 -30.04
CA LYS A 544 -28.28 1.55 -28.89
C LYS A 544 -29.02 2.40 -27.83
N PRO A 545 -28.60 3.62 -27.47
CA PRO A 545 -29.35 4.45 -26.53
C PRO A 545 -30.76 4.84 -27.01
N LEU A 546 -30.97 4.87 -28.33
CA LEU A 546 -32.25 5.22 -28.96
C LEU A 546 -33.14 3.98 -29.22
N THR A 547 -32.58 2.77 -29.20
CA THR A 547 -33.33 1.52 -29.45
C THR A 547 -33.64 0.71 -28.20
N VAL A 548 -32.73 0.65 -27.22
CA VAL A 548 -32.89 -0.09 -25.96
C VAL A 548 -34.17 0.26 -25.18
N PRO A 549 -34.67 1.52 -25.16
CA PRO A 549 -35.97 1.84 -24.55
C PRO A 549 -37.17 1.08 -25.15
N PHE A 550 -37.04 0.55 -26.37
CA PHE A 550 -38.10 -0.17 -27.09
C PHE A 550 -37.85 -1.68 -27.19
N ARG A 551 -36.61 -2.09 -27.51
CA ARG A 551 -36.18 -3.50 -27.62
C ARG A 551 -34.65 -3.61 -27.58
N LYS A 552 -34.13 -4.67 -26.94
CA LYS A 552 -32.68 -4.99 -26.93
C LYS A 552 -32.23 -5.72 -28.21
N GLU A 553 -33.04 -6.66 -28.67
CA GLU A 553 -32.80 -7.47 -29.88
C GLU A 553 -33.43 -6.79 -31.10
N VAL A 554 -32.64 -6.02 -31.85
CA VAL A 554 -33.16 -5.18 -32.95
C VAL A 554 -32.80 -5.67 -34.35
N PHE A 555 -31.84 -6.60 -34.50
CA PHE A 555 -31.40 -7.06 -35.82
C PHE A 555 -32.00 -8.42 -36.18
N PHE A 556 -32.28 -8.64 -37.47
CA PHE A 556 -32.64 -9.94 -38.03
C PHE A 556 -31.52 -10.37 -38.97
N CYS A 557 -31.18 -11.65 -39.03
CA CYS A 557 -30.16 -12.16 -39.94
C CYS A 557 -30.52 -11.89 -41.41
N ASN A 558 -29.55 -11.52 -42.26
CA ASN A 558 -29.77 -11.35 -43.69
C ASN A 558 -30.00 -12.72 -44.41
N GLY A 559 -29.43 -13.81 -43.89
CA GLY A 559 -29.50 -15.15 -44.47
C GLY A 559 -30.56 -16.09 -43.87
N CYS A 560 -31.18 -15.76 -42.72
CA CYS A 560 -32.15 -16.64 -42.04
C CYS A 560 -33.47 -15.95 -41.69
N ALA A 561 -34.58 -16.68 -41.82
CA ALA A 561 -35.90 -16.34 -41.27
C ALA A 561 -35.96 -16.57 -39.74
N ALA A 562 -35.01 -15.98 -39.01
CA ALA A 562 -34.78 -16.22 -37.58
C ALA A 562 -35.52 -15.22 -36.66
N LYS A 563 -35.49 -15.51 -35.36
CA LYS A 563 -35.81 -14.55 -34.29
C LYS A 563 -34.90 -13.32 -34.38
N PRO A 564 -35.29 -12.17 -33.79
CA PRO A 564 -34.38 -11.04 -33.67
C PRO A 564 -33.18 -11.39 -32.76
N PHE A 565 -32.08 -10.66 -32.93
CA PHE A 565 -30.84 -10.79 -32.18
C PHE A 565 -30.36 -9.40 -31.69
N GLY A 566 -29.49 -9.40 -30.68
CA GLY A 566 -28.58 -8.28 -30.42
C GLY A 566 -27.52 -8.15 -31.53
N PHE A 567 -26.80 -7.02 -31.56
CA PHE A 567 -25.77 -6.75 -32.58
C PHE A 567 -24.72 -7.86 -32.69
N GLU A 568 -24.16 -8.29 -31.57
CA GLU A 568 -23.11 -9.33 -31.55
C GLU A 568 -23.67 -10.70 -31.97
N GLY A 569 -24.89 -11.02 -31.53
CA GLY A 569 -25.58 -12.26 -31.89
C GLY A 569 -25.86 -12.37 -33.40
N VAL A 570 -26.26 -11.29 -34.08
CA VAL A 570 -26.45 -11.34 -35.54
C VAL A 570 -25.13 -11.47 -36.29
N VAL A 571 -24.05 -10.82 -35.85
CA VAL A 571 -22.71 -10.94 -36.46
C VAL A 571 -22.17 -12.36 -36.30
N GLN A 572 -22.22 -12.92 -35.08
CA GLN A 572 -21.78 -14.29 -34.78
C GLN A 572 -22.58 -15.33 -35.56
N HIS A 573 -23.92 -15.22 -35.58
CA HIS A 573 -24.78 -16.13 -36.33
C HIS A 573 -24.54 -16.03 -37.84
N TYR A 574 -24.33 -14.82 -38.39
CA TYR A 574 -24.08 -14.62 -39.81
C TYR A 574 -22.73 -15.22 -40.24
N ALA A 575 -21.66 -15.02 -39.46
CA ALA A 575 -20.38 -15.65 -39.75
C ALA A 575 -20.46 -17.18 -39.65
N ALA A 576 -21.08 -17.71 -38.58
CA ALA A 576 -21.20 -19.15 -38.33
C ALA A 576 -22.13 -19.92 -39.31
N LYS A 577 -22.84 -19.24 -40.21
CA LYS A 577 -23.84 -19.85 -41.11
C LYS A 577 -23.87 -19.33 -42.54
N HIS A 578 -23.30 -18.16 -42.83
CA HIS A 578 -23.47 -17.48 -44.13
C HIS A 578 -22.18 -16.89 -44.71
N THR A 579 -21.10 -16.68 -43.94
CA THR A 579 -19.82 -16.25 -44.54
C THR A 579 -18.59 -16.52 -43.67
N ASP A 580 -17.57 -17.15 -44.27
CA ASP A 580 -16.25 -17.29 -43.67
C ASP A 580 -15.41 -16.00 -43.75
N LYS A 581 -15.86 -14.98 -44.49
CA LYS A 581 -15.12 -13.71 -44.68
C LYS A 581 -14.97 -12.88 -43.41
N LEU A 582 -15.74 -13.17 -42.36
CA LEU A 582 -15.62 -12.52 -41.05
C LEU A 582 -14.77 -13.33 -40.06
N SER A 583 -14.38 -14.55 -40.44
CA SER A 583 -13.51 -15.43 -39.67
C SER A 583 -12.04 -15.08 -39.86
N SER A 584 -11.18 -15.50 -38.94
CA SER A 584 -9.72 -15.52 -39.13
C SER A 584 -9.13 -16.75 -38.47
N GLY A 585 -8.52 -17.63 -39.27
CA GLY A 585 -8.15 -18.98 -38.83
C GLY A 585 -9.34 -19.72 -38.23
N ASN A 586 -9.20 -20.17 -36.98
CA ASN A 586 -10.25 -20.86 -36.23
C ASN A 586 -11.25 -19.92 -35.52
N ILE A 587 -11.09 -18.59 -35.62
CA ILE A 587 -11.95 -17.61 -34.95
C ILE A 587 -13.13 -17.27 -35.86
N VAL A 588 -14.35 -17.58 -35.41
CA VAL A 588 -15.60 -17.38 -36.18
C VAL A 588 -15.95 -15.91 -36.42
N VAL A 589 -15.54 -14.99 -35.54
CA VAL A 589 -15.67 -13.53 -35.74
C VAL A 589 -14.38 -12.84 -35.31
N HIS A 590 -13.61 -12.38 -36.28
CA HIS A 590 -12.43 -11.57 -36.05
C HIS A 590 -12.81 -10.08 -36.10
N TRP A 591 -12.90 -9.43 -34.94
CA TRP A 591 -13.48 -8.08 -34.81
C TRP A 591 -12.71 -6.98 -35.56
N ARG A 592 -11.42 -7.16 -35.82
CA ARG A 592 -10.60 -6.23 -36.61
C ARG A 592 -10.71 -6.43 -38.13
N THR A 593 -11.45 -7.43 -38.60
CA THR A 593 -11.78 -7.60 -40.02
C THR A 593 -12.69 -6.47 -40.53
N GLU A 594 -12.52 -6.13 -41.80
CA GLU A 594 -13.32 -5.13 -42.52
C GLU A 594 -14.84 -5.47 -42.49
N TRP A 595 -15.66 -4.45 -42.26
CA TRP A 595 -17.11 -4.58 -42.26
C TRP A 595 -17.62 -4.87 -43.68
N PRO A 596 -18.42 -5.94 -43.87
CA PRO A 596 -18.78 -6.44 -45.19
C PRO A 596 -19.63 -5.45 -45.98
N GLU A 597 -19.61 -5.61 -47.31
CA GLU A 597 -20.46 -4.81 -48.21
C GLU A 597 -21.95 -5.08 -47.99
N GLU A 598 -22.32 -6.35 -48.01
CA GLU A 598 -23.63 -6.80 -47.57
C GLU A 598 -23.65 -6.88 -46.03
N PRO A 599 -24.60 -6.22 -45.35
CA PRO A 599 -24.69 -6.30 -43.89
C PRO A 599 -25.06 -7.73 -43.43
N PRO A 600 -24.58 -8.15 -42.25
CA PRO A 600 -24.95 -9.45 -41.64
C PRO A 600 -26.43 -9.49 -41.22
N PHE A 601 -27.06 -8.32 -41.10
CA PHE A 601 -28.48 -8.14 -40.79
C PHE A 601 -29.30 -7.74 -42.02
N ASN A 602 -30.59 -8.07 -42.03
CA ASN A 602 -31.54 -7.63 -43.07
C ASN A 602 -31.69 -6.09 -43.04
N PRO A 603 -31.40 -5.37 -44.15
CA PRO A 603 -31.58 -3.92 -44.27
C PRO A 603 -32.95 -3.39 -43.84
N GLU A 604 -34.04 -4.14 -44.08
CA GLU A 604 -35.40 -3.72 -43.78
C GLU A 604 -35.78 -3.82 -42.30
N GLY A 605 -34.90 -4.35 -41.44
CA GLY A 605 -35.17 -4.50 -40.00
C GLY A 605 -36.34 -5.43 -39.67
N ARG A 606 -36.62 -6.41 -40.54
CA ARG A 606 -37.75 -7.36 -40.44
C ARG A 606 -37.32 -8.79 -40.80
N ILE A 607 -38.17 -9.78 -40.52
CA ILE A 607 -37.94 -11.17 -40.94
C ILE A 607 -38.05 -11.27 -42.47
N LYS A 608 -37.06 -11.92 -43.10
CA LYS A 608 -37.04 -12.21 -44.54
C LYS A 608 -37.97 -13.41 -44.81
N VAL A 609 -39.08 -13.20 -45.51
CA VAL A 609 -40.04 -14.27 -45.85
C VAL A 609 -39.44 -15.13 -46.96
N MET A 610 -39.00 -16.33 -46.61
CA MET A 610 -38.41 -17.29 -47.52
C MET A 610 -39.52 -18.10 -48.22
N TYR A 611 -39.95 -17.67 -49.40
CA TYR A 611 -40.84 -18.48 -50.24
C TYR A 611 -40.05 -19.67 -50.83
N PRO A 612 -40.53 -20.92 -50.68
CA PRO A 612 -39.87 -22.07 -51.30
C PRO A 612 -40.00 -22.01 -52.83
N VAL A 613 -38.89 -21.84 -53.54
CA VAL A 613 -38.82 -22.00 -55.00
C VAL A 613 -38.53 -23.47 -55.31
N PRO A 614 -39.38 -24.21 -56.05
CA PRO A 614 -39.10 -25.59 -56.43
C PRO A 614 -37.99 -25.63 -57.50
N GLY A 615 -36.80 -26.11 -57.11
CA GLY A 615 -35.72 -26.43 -58.05
C GLY A 615 -35.88 -27.83 -58.64
N PRO A 616 -35.67 -28.04 -59.95
CA PRO A 616 -35.79 -29.36 -60.59
C PRO A 616 -34.60 -30.29 -60.28
N THR A 617 -34.81 -31.59 -60.43
CA THR A 617 -33.86 -32.66 -60.10
C THR A 617 -32.77 -32.92 -61.14
N ALA A 618 -31.52 -33.00 -60.71
CA ALA A 618 -30.44 -33.79 -61.34
C ALA A 618 -29.54 -34.32 -60.20
N TYR A 619 -29.50 -35.62 -59.86
CA TYR A 619 -28.83 -36.72 -60.56
C TYR A 619 -27.34 -36.48 -60.87
N HIS A 620 -26.44 -37.12 -60.09
CA HIS A 620 -25.30 -37.92 -60.57
C HIS A 620 -24.73 -38.78 -59.39
N PRO A 621 -23.99 -39.89 -59.63
CA PRO A 621 -24.09 -41.07 -58.73
C PRO A 621 -22.76 -41.71 -58.23
N GLY A 622 -22.87 -42.46 -57.13
CA GLY A 622 -21.95 -43.56 -56.75
C GLY A 622 -20.68 -43.17 -55.96
N ALA A 623 -19.99 -44.12 -55.29
CA ALA A 623 -20.35 -45.49 -54.93
C ALA A 623 -19.40 -46.05 -53.83
N GLY A 624 -19.88 -46.99 -53.00
CA GLY A 624 -19.08 -47.73 -51.99
C GLY A 624 -18.86 -47.01 -50.66
N SER A 625 -18.88 -47.65 -49.48
CA SER A 625 -19.10 -49.07 -49.16
C SER A 625 -19.81 -49.26 -47.80
N LEU A 626 -20.39 -50.44 -47.59
CA LEU A 626 -21.31 -50.86 -46.52
C LEU A 626 -20.83 -52.22 -45.93
N PRO A 627 -21.45 -52.85 -44.89
CA PRO A 627 -22.36 -52.38 -43.82
C PRO A 627 -22.17 -53.05 -42.42
N ALA A 628 -23.08 -52.72 -41.47
CA ALA A 628 -23.71 -53.61 -40.46
C ALA A 628 -22.89 -54.02 -39.19
N TYR A 629 -23.50 -54.50 -38.08
CA TYR A 629 -24.88 -54.97 -37.78
C TYR A 629 -25.49 -54.41 -36.46
N GLN A 630 -26.81 -54.62 -36.28
CA GLN A 630 -27.58 -54.48 -35.02
C GLN A 630 -27.35 -55.70 -34.09
N LEU A 631 -27.73 -55.76 -32.80
CA LEU A 631 -29.09 -55.84 -32.18
C LEU A 631 -28.90 -55.65 -30.62
N ASN A 632 -29.79 -55.85 -29.62
CA ASN A 632 -31.14 -56.43 -29.47
C ASN A 632 -31.88 -55.89 -28.21
N ASN A 633 -33.13 -56.34 -27.98
CA ASN A 633 -34.04 -55.96 -26.90
C ASN A 633 -34.04 -56.92 -25.68
N TYR A 634 -34.62 -56.49 -24.54
CA TYR A 634 -35.33 -57.34 -23.56
C TYR A 634 -36.37 -56.55 -22.72
N ALA A 635 -37.41 -57.24 -22.21
CA ALA A 635 -38.54 -56.75 -21.38
C ALA A 635 -39.30 -57.97 -20.77
N PRO A 636 -40.34 -57.85 -19.89
CA PRO A 636 -40.95 -56.68 -19.23
C PRO A 636 -40.67 -56.66 -17.69
N PRO A 637 -41.54 -56.95 -16.67
CA PRO A 637 -42.95 -57.41 -16.59
C PRO A 637 -43.96 -56.38 -15.99
N HIS A 638 -45.00 -56.82 -15.24
CA HIS A 638 -46.29 -56.15 -14.99
C HIS A 638 -46.71 -55.99 -13.51
N GLY A 639 -47.63 -55.05 -13.20
CA GLY A 639 -48.36 -54.94 -11.90
C GLY A 639 -49.28 -53.70 -11.79
N PRO A 640 -50.59 -53.79 -11.46
CA PRO A 640 -51.55 -52.66 -11.55
C PRO A 640 -52.20 -52.16 -10.22
N GLY A 641 -52.74 -50.92 -10.22
CA GLY A 641 -53.56 -50.33 -9.14
C GLY A 641 -54.06 -48.89 -9.45
N VAL A 642 -55.16 -48.42 -8.83
CA VAL A 642 -55.85 -47.14 -9.16
C VAL A 642 -56.21 -46.29 -7.87
N PRO A 643 -57.22 -45.37 -7.80
CA PRO A 643 -57.12 -43.98 -7.27
C PRO A 643 -57.55 -43.85 -5.76
N PRO A 644 -57.85 -42.67 -5.12
CA PRO A 644 -57.97 -41.28 -5.61
C PRO A 644 -57.16 -40.11 -4.91
N PRO A 645 -57.67 -39.20 -4.03
CA PRO A 645 -57.48 -37.74 -4.27
C PRO A 645 -56.97 -36.85 -3.11
N GLY A 646 -56.46 -35.63 -3.43
CA GLY A 646 -56.27 -34.53 -2.47
C GLY A 646 -55.42 -33.34 -2.97
N GLN A 647 -55.78 -32.11 -2.58
CA GLN A 647 -55.00 -30.86 -2.74
C GLN A 647 -54.53 -30.37 -1.34
N PRO A 648 -53.78 -29.25 -1.15
CA PRO A 648 -53.03 -28.39 -2.10
C PRO A 648 -51.56 -28.05 -1.69
N PHE A 649 -50.81 -27.41 -2.62
CA PHE A 649 -49.67 -26.47 -2.42
C PHE A 649 -48.56 -26.72 -1.37
N ALA A 650 -47.36 -27.08 -1.85
CA ALA A 650 -46.07 -26.43 -1.53
C ALA A 650 -44.98 -26.84 -2.57
N PRO A 651 -44.06 -25.95 -3.02
CA PRO A 651 -43.08 -26.29 -4.05
C PRO A 651 -41.77 -26.89 -3.51
N GLY A 652 -41.27 -27.94 -4.17
CA GLY A 652 -39.96 -28.57 -3.97
C GLY A 652 -39.23 -28.78 -5.31
N PRO A 653 -37.90 -28.96 -5.32
CA PRO A 653 -37.07 -28.65 -6.49
C PRO A 653 -37.03 -29.74 -7.57
N SER A 654 -37.25 -29.33 -8.84
CA SER A 654 -36.98 -30.14 -10.03
C SER A 654 -35.58 -29.87 -10.59
N TYR A 655 -34.85 -30.93 -10.96
CA TYR A 655 -33.55 -30.83 -11.63
C TYR A 655 -33.64 -30.12 -12.99
N GLY A 656 -32.63 -29.31 -13.32
CA GLY A 656 -32.43 -28.71 -14.64
C GLY A 656 -31.00 -28.88 -15.12
N ALA A 657 -30.81 -29.30 -16.38
CA ALA A 657 -29.50 -29.42 -17.03
C ALA A 657 -28.98 -28.03 -17.47
N PRO A 658 -27.65 -27.85 -17.65
CA PRO A 658 -27.04 -26.53 -17.54
C PRO A 658 -27.13 -25.67 -18.82
N PRO A 659 -27.30 -24.34 -18.69
CA PRO A 659 -27.07 -23.40 -19.78
C PRO A 659 -25.56 -23.21 -20.02
N TYR A 660 -25.14 -23.16 -21.29
CA TYR A 660 -23.79 -22.73 -21.67
C TYR A 660 -23.64 -21.23 -21.40
N GLY A 661 -22.69 -20.84 -20.55
CA GLY A 661 -22.50 -19.45 -20.11
C GLY A 661 -21.78 -18.57 -21.13
N GLU A 662 -22.16 -17.29 -21.20
CA GLU A 662 -21.42 -16.25 -21.92
C GLU A 662 -19.99 -16.12 -21.39
N GLN A 663 -18.98 -16.28 -22.25
CA GLN A 663 -17.62 -15.83 -21.96
C GLN A 663 -17.53 -14.31 -22.15
N GLN A 664 -17.90 -13.56 -21.11
CA GLN A 664 -17.79 -12.10 -21.12
C GLN A 664 -16.32 -11.67 -21.01
N TYR A 665 -15.81 -11.06 -22.09
CA TYR A 665 -14.50 -10.39 -22.07
C TYR A 665 -14.54 -9.19 -21.11
N PRO A 666 -13.63 -9.09 -20.12
CA PRO A 666 -13.56 -7.95 -19.21
C PRO A 666 -12.87 -6.77 -19.90
N ASN A 667 -13.65 -5.93 -20.58
CA ASN A 667 -13.14 -4.72 -21.23
C ASN A 667 -13.77 -3.48 -20.59
N GLN A 668 -13.08 -2.90 -19.60
CA GLN A 668 -13.52 -1.69 -18.88
C GLN A 668 -12.56 -0.52 -19.13
N TYR A 669 -12.96 0.39 -20.02
CA TYR A 669 -12.32 1.68 -20.18
C TYR A 669 -12.80 2.68 -19.11
N PRO A 670 -11.90 3.39 -18.40
CA PRO A 670 -12.27 4.49 -17.52
C PRO A 670 -12.82 5.70 -18.31
N GLY A 671 -14.13 5.74 -18.50
CA GLY A 671 -14.80 6.85 -19.20
C GLY A 671 -14.77 8.16 -18.40
N TYR A 672 -14.38 9.26 -19.05
CA TYR A 672 -14.47 10.61 -18.49
C TYR A 672 -15.95 11.01 -18.24
N PRO A 673 -16.26 11.74 -17.16
CA PRO A 673 -17.59 12.31 -16.95
C PRO A 673 -17.84 13.47 -17.95
N PRO A 674 -19.03 13.57 -18.56
CA PRO A 674 -19.34 14.61 -19.53
C PRO A 674 -19.49 15.99 -18.87
N ASN A 675 -18.84 17.00 -19.46
CA ASN A 675 -18.91 18.38 -18.99
C ASN A 675 -20.29 18.99 -19.27
N SER A 676 -20.90 19.64 -18.26
CA SER A 676 -22.24 20.25 -18.37
C SER A 676 -22.15 21.67 -18.95
N THR A 677 -22.15 21.78 -20.28
CA THR A 677 -22.13 23.06 -20.99
C THR A 677 -23.50 23.74 -21.00
N TYR A 678 -23.51 25.06 -20.84
CA TYR A 678 -24.72 25.91 -20.83
C TYR A 678 -25.54 25.82 -22.13
N ALA A 679 -26.88 25.93 -21.99
CA ALA A 679 -27.77 26.33 -23.07
C ALA A 679 -28.13 27.83 -22.94
N PRO A 680 -28.27 28.58 -24.05
CA PRO A 680 -28.51 30.03 -24.01
C PRO A 680 -30.01 30.41 -23.86
N PRO A 681 -30.32 31.57 -23.25
CA PRO A 681 -31.67 32.12 -23.20
C PRO A 681 -31.96 33.09 -24.36
N ALA A 682 -33.22 33.16 -24.81
CA ALA A 682 -33.76 34.20 -25.69
C ALA A 682 -35.31 34.19 -25.63
N PRO A 683 -35.98 35.30 -26.02
CA PRO A 683 -35.82 36.65 -25.49
C PRO A 683 -37.12 37.14 -24.81
N GLY A 684 -37.06 38.18 -23.97
CA GLY A 684 -38.24 38.73 -23.29
C GLY A 684 -38.37 40.25 -23.45
N LEU A 685 -39.56 40.80 -23.17
CA LEU A 685 -39.94 42.21 -22.99
C LEU A 685 -41.43 42.26 -22.53
N PRO A 686 -41.98 43.37 -22.00
CA PRO A 686 -41.34 44.64 -21.62
C PRO A 686 -41.65 45.14 -20.19
N THR A 687 -40.74 45.92 -19.58
CA THR A 687 -41.06 47.13 -18.77
C THR A 687 -39.83 48.03 -18.62
N GLN A 688 -40.03 49.34 -18.73
CA GLN A 688 -39.12 50.50 -18.53
C GLN A 688 -40.03 51.67 -18.09
N PRO A 689 -39.57 52.77 -17.42
CA PRO A 689 -38.31 53.50 -17.58
C PRO A 689 -37.48 53.58 -16.25
N TYR A 690 -36.43 54.41 -16.02
CA TYR A 690 -35.81 55.52 -16.79
C TYR A 690 -34.28 55.64 -16.49
N ALA A 691 -33.68 56.82 -16.76
CA ALA A 691 -32.25 57.16 -16.61
C ALA A 691 -32.08 58.43 -15.71
N PRO A 692 -30.87 59.04 -15.46
CA PRO A 692 -29.81 59.39 -16.43
C PRO A 692 -28.33 59.08 -16.05
N HIS A 693 -27.41 59.38 -16.97
CA HIS A 693 -25.92 59.30 -16.92
C HIS A 693 -25.30 60.74 -16.81
N PRO A 694 -23.96 61.05 -16.98
CA PRO A 694 -22.69 60.30 -17.18
C PRO A 694 -21.60 60.65 -16.10
N GLY A 695 -20.27 60.45 -16.19
CA GLY A 695 -19.36 59.68 -17.09
C GLY A 695 -18.06 60.43 -17.51
N TRP A 696 -16.90 59.73 -17.60
CA TRP A 696 -15.51 60.21 -17.90
C TRP A 696 -14.87 61.12 -16.80
N GLY A 697 -13.55 61.27 -16.58
CA GLY A 697 -12.29 60.79 -17.19
C GLY A 697 -11.06 60.93 -16.21
N PRO A 698 -9.78 60.83 -16.63
CA PRO A 698 -8.61 60.58 -15.73
C PRO A 698 -7.48 61.65 -15.66
N TYR A 699 -6.44 61.39 -14.82
CA TYR A 699 -5.00 61.83 -14.84
C TYR A 699 -4.38 62.63 -13.63
N GLN A 700 -3.14 62.21 -13.30
CA GLN A 700 -1.91 62.93 -12.83
C GLN A 700 -1.81 63.88 -11.61
N ASN A 701 -0.72 63.66 -10.84
CA ASN A 701 0.27 64.58 -10.22
C ASN A 701 -0.07 66.07 -9.98
N GLY A 702 0.24 66.59 -8.78
CA GLY A 702 0.67 68.00 -8.63
C GLY A 702 0.50 68.62 -7.22
N PRO A 703 1.24 69.70 -6.87
CA PRO A 703 1.50 70.03 -5.45
C PRO A 703 1.14 71.46 -4.96
N THR A 704 0.66 71.56 -3.70
CA THR A 704 0.79 72.68 -2.72
C THR A 704 0.34 74.10 -3.19
N PRO A 705 0.52 75.22 -2.44
CA PRO A 705 0.69 75.47 -0.99
C PRO A 705 -0.30 76.53 -0.38
N ASN A 706 -0.07 76.91 0.89
CA ASN A 706 -0.48 78.15 1.62
C ASN A 706 -1.82 78.22 2.41
N GLY A 707 -1.77 78.92 3.56
CA GLY A 707 -2.86 79.22 4.51
C GLY A 707 -3.35 80.68 4.42
N PRO A 708 -3.61 81.47 5.52
CA PRO A 708 -3.18 81.26 6.94
C PRO A 708 -4.21 81.59 8.08
N TYR A 709 -4.02 80.95 9.27
CA TYR A 709 -4.17 81.42 10.70
C TYR A 709 -5.38 82.31 11.19
N PRO A 710 -5.60 82.60 12.52
CA PRO A 710 -4.92 82.15 13.77
C PRO A 710 -5.80 81.67 14.98
N HIS A 711 -5.13 81.05 15.97
CA HIS A 711 -5.31 81.03 17.46
C HIS A 711 -6.60 80.61 18.23
N ASN A 712 -6.45 79.50 19.00
CA ASN A 712 -6.45 79.35 20.49
C ASN A 712 -7.63 79.85 21.38
N PRO A 713 -8.00 79.16 22.50
CA PRO A 713 -7.12 78.92 23.66
C PRO A 713 -7.11 77.50 24.28
N THR A 714 -6.27 77.29 25.31
CA THR A 714 -5.98 76.01 26.03
C THR A 714 -6.27 76.11 27.56
N PRO A 715 -5.60 75.36 28.48
CA PRO A 715 -6.00 74.04 29.02
C PRO A 715 -6.23 74.04 30.57
N PRO A 716 -6.41 72.88 31.24
CA PRO A 716 -5.35 72.35 32.16
C PRO A 716 -5.30 70.80 32.29
N GLN A 717 -4.39 70.13 33.04
CA GLN A 717 -2.91 70.18 33.17
C GLN A 717 -2.42 69.01 34.11
N VAL A 718 -1.09 68.81 34.23
CA VAL A 718 -0.33 67.91 35.15
C VAL A 718 -0.43 66.40 34.87
N GLY A 719 0.64 65.57 34.83
CA GLY A 719 2.11 65.74 34.90
C GLY A 719 2.78 64.40 34.46
N GLY A 720 4.08 64.20 34.19
CA GLY A 720 5.32 64.93 34.53
C GLY A 720 6.16 64.09 35.52
N TYR A 721 7.38 63.59 35.25
CA TYR A 721 8.39 63.79 34.17
C TYR A 721 9.01 62.40 33.78
N GLN A 722 10.22 62.13 33.24
CA GLN A 722 11.44 62.89 32.86
C GLN A 722 12.27 62.11 31.78
N GLN A 723 13.57 62.40 31.59
CA GLN A 723 14.54 61.87 30.61
C GLN A 723 15.97 61.96 31.23
N PRO A 724 16.98 61.12 30.86
CA PRO A 724 17.87 61.49 29.73
C PRO A 724 18.67 60.37 28.97
N MET A 725 19.17 60.79 27.79
CA MET A 725 20.40 60.35 27.09
C MET A 725 20.47 59.01 26.33
N ALA A 726 21.16 59.06 25.17
CA ALA A 726 21.51 57.96 24.26
C ALA A 726 23.05 57.89 24.10
N PRO A 727 23.62 56.87 23.41
CA PRO A 727 23.92 57.10 21.98
C PRO A 727 23.92 55.84 21.06
N ALA A 728 24.10 56.14 19.76
CA ALA A 728 24.58 55.28 18.65
C ALA A 728 23.61 54.23 18.02
N PRO A 729 23.64 54.07 16.67
CA PRO A 729 22.70 53.20 15.95
C PRO A 729 23.31 51.88 15.43
N VAL A 730 22.45 50.88 15.19
CA VAL A 730 22.74 49.73 14.32
C VAL A 730 21.56 49.54 13.35
N THR A 731 21.85 49.19 12.11
CA THR A 731 20.90 49.16 10.98
C THR A 731 19.92 47.99 11.04
N ILE A 732 18.66 48.25 10.66
CA ILE A 732 17.60 47.25 10.50
C ILE A 732 17.18 47.23 9.01
N PRO A 733 17.13 46.06 8.33
CA PRO A 733 16.61 45.94 6.97
C PRO A 733 15.07 46.02 6.96
N PRO A 734 14.44 46.70 5.98
CA PRO A 734 12.99 46.93 5.95
C PRO A 734 12.19 45.70 5.44
N PRO A 735 10.91 45.56 5.83
CA PRO A 735 10.04 44.45 5.43
C PRO A 735 9.45 44.60 4.01
N SER A 736 9.14 43.45 3.40
CA SER A 736 8.66 43.36 2.01
C SER A 736 7.23 43.88 1.79
N THR A 737 7.01 44.61 0.70
CA THR A 737 5.70 45.07 0.23
C THR A 737 5.16 44.25 -0.95
N VAL A 738 3.84 44.31 -1.15
CA VAL A 738 3.08 43.57 -2.18
C VAL A 738 3.15 44.26 -3.56
N PRO A 739 3.25 43.50 -4.66
CA PRO A 739 2.78 43.95 -5.98
C PRO A 739 1.61 43.11 -6.54
N GLY A 740 0.80 43.76 -7.40
CA GLY A 740 -0.35 43.17 -8.09
C GLY A 740 -0.07 42.70 -9.54
N PRO A 741 -1.12 42.41 -10.34
CA PRO A 741 -1.02 41.51 -11.51
C PRO A 741 -0.92 42.17 -12.90
N TYR A 742 -0.19 41.49 -13.78
CA TYR A 742 -0.12 41.64 -15.25
C TYR A 742 0.33 40.28 -15.83
N ASN A 743 0.29 39.96 -17.13
CA ASN A 743 -0.65 40.21 -18.24
C ASN A 743 -0.31 39.15 -19.34
N TYR A 744 -1.22 38.80 -20.25
CA TYR A 744 -0.95 37.76 -21.27
C TYR A 744 -0.25 38.30 -22.52
N GLY A 745 0.75 37.57 -23.04
CA GLY A 745 1.46 37.85 -24.30
C GLY A 745 2.38 36.68 -24.70
N PRO A 746 2.37 36.18 -25.95
CA PRO A 746 3.08 34.94 -26.34
C PRO A 746 4.40 35.17 -27.11
N GLY A 747 5.36 34.24 -27.00
CA GLY A 747 6.48 34.13 -27.94
C GLY A 747 7.61 33.16 -27.54
N GLY A 748 8.08 32.37 -28.52
CA GLY A 748 9.47 31.85 -28.62
C GLY A 748 9.94 30.73 -27.67
N TYR A 749 10.13 29.52 -28.22
CA TYR A 749 11.06 28.53 -27.66
C TYR A 749 12.52 28.91 -28.02
N PRO A 750 13.53 28.48 -27.23
CA PRO A 750 14.18 27.21 -27.54
C PRO A 750 14.35 26.25 -26.34
N ASN A 751 14.69 25.00 -26.62
CA ASN A 751 14.79 23.90 -25.68
C ASN A 751 16.22 23.72 -25.13
N VAL A 752 16.40 23.73 -23.81
CA VAL A 752 17.59 23.24 -23.09
C VAL A 752 17.14 22.53 -21.82
N GLY A 753 17.70 21.35 -21.54
CA GLY A 753 17.26 20.49 -20.43
C GLY A 753 17.62 21.02 -19.04
N ALA A 754 16.73 20.78 -18.06
CA ALA A 754 16.89 21.14 -16.65
C ALA A 754 16.33 20.02 -15.74
N PRO A 755 16.78 19.88 -14.48
CA PRO A 755 16.54 18.68 -13.68
C PRO A 755 15.10 18.55 -13.15
N GLY A 756 14.74 17.32 -12.77
CA GLY A 756 13.39 16.95 -12.34
C GLY A 756 12.90 17.69 -11.09
N TYR A 757 11.75 18.35 -11.22
CA TYR A 757 11.06 18.98 -10.09
C TYR A 757 10.39 17.93 -9.17
N PRO A 758 10.26 18.21 -7.86
CA PRO A 758 9.41 17.42 -6.97
C PRO A 758 7.93 17.46 -7.41
N PRO A 759 7.09 16.51 -6.97
CA PRO A 759 5.69 16.45 -7.37
C PRO A 759 4.97 17.78 -7.07
N SER A 760 4.36 18.36 -8.12
CA SER A 760 3.76 19.69 -8.05
C SER A 760 2.65 19.76 -6.99
N ARG A 761 2.85 20.61 -6.00
CA ARG A 761 1.89 20.80 -4.90
C ARG A 761 0.58 21.32 -5.46
N ALA A 762 -0.52 20.61 -5.24
CA ALA A 762 -1.83 20.95 -5.78
C ALA A 762 -2.21 22.42 -5.43
N PRO A 763 -2.75 23.22 -6.37
CA PRO A 763 -3.05 24.63 -6.14
C PRO A 763 -3.93 24.85 -4.89
N TYR A 764 -3.68 25.92 -4.14
CA TYR A 764 -4.39 26.23 -2.89
C TYR A 764 -5.92 26.16 -3.04
N ALA A 765 -6.47 26.71 -4.14
CA ALA A 765 -7.89 26.63 -4.45
C ALA A 765 -8.41 25.19 -4.58
N ALA A 766 -7.65 24.28 -5.17
CA ALA A 766 -8.02 22.86 -5.29
C ALA A 766 -7.96 22.11 -3.95
N GLN A 767 -7.10 22.55 -3.02
CA GLN A 767 -7.06 22.05 -1.64
C GLN A 767 -8.25 22.56 -0.83
N LEU A 768 -8.57 23.86 -0.95
CA LEU A 768 -9.71 24.51 -0.28
C LEU A 768 -11.05 23.90 -0.71
N GLU A 769 -11.28 23.77 -2.03
CA GLU A 769 -12.49 23.14 -2.58
C GLU A 769 -12.66 21.69 -2.11
N ASP A 770 -11.57 20.93 -2.00
CA ASP A 770 -11.62 19.56 -1.49
C ASP A 770 -12.01 19.49 -0.02
N ILE A 771 -11.43 20.35 0.84
CA ILE A 771 -11.79 20.46 2.26
C ILE A 771 -13.26 20.84 2.41
N VAL A 772 -13.73 21.86 1.69
CA VAL A 772 -15.10 22.36 1.73
C VAL A 772 -16.09 21.27 1.31
N ARG A 773 -15.86 20.64 0.15
CA ARG A 773 -16.70 19.58 -0.39
C ARG A 773 -16.79 18.40 0.56
N ASN A 774 -15.63 17.87 1.01
CA ASN A 774 -15.59 16.74 1.93
C ASN A 774 -16.29 17.07 3.26
N SER A 775 -16.06 18.27 3.80
CA SER A 775 -16.71 18.70 5.05
C SER A 775 -18.22 18.71 4.93
N ARG A 776 -18.77 19.21 3.81
CA ARG A 776 -20.20 19.16 3.52
C ARG A 776 -20.72 17.73 3.36
N GLU A 777 -20.07 16.90 2.56
CA GLU A 777 -20.52 15.53 2.30
C GLU A 777 -20.60 14.71 3.59
N ILE A 778 -19.55 14.76 4.41
CA ILE A 778 -19.46 14.02 5.67
C ILE A 778 -20.43 14.60 6.73
N TRP A 779 -20.58 15.92 6.77
CA TRP A 779 -21.59 16.56 7.63
C TRP A 779 -23.02 16.13 7.25
N ASN A 780 -23.32 16.02 5.96
CA ASN A 780 -24.64 15.57 5.49
C ASN A 780 -24.85 14.07 5.73
N ALA A 781 -23.83 13.22 5.53
CA ALA A 781 -23.91 11.79 5.83
C ALA A 781 -24.19 11.52 7.32
N THR A 782 -23.61 12.32 8.22
CA THR A 782 -23.87 12.23 9.67
C THR A 782 -25.21 12.83 10.11
N ALA A 783 -26.02 13.40 9.21
CA ALA A 783 -27.31 14.00 9.56
C ALA A 783 -28.39 12.97 9.96
N ASN A 784 -28.27 11.72 9.49
CA ASN A 784 -29.23 10.66 9.78
C ASN A 784 -28.99 9.99 11.16
N ILE A 785 -27.90 10.33 11.85
CA ILE A 785 -27.56 9.77 13.17
C ILE A 785 -28.29 10.59 14.24
N ARG A 786 -29.36 10.02 14.79
CA ARG A 786 -30.13 10.64 15.88
C ARG A 786 -29.29 10.79 17.14
N ASP A 787 -29.52 11.88 17.86
CA ASP A 787 -28.97 12.20 19.19
C ASP A 787 -27.43 12.30 19.29
N LEU A 788 -26.71 12.33 18.15
CA LEU A 788 -25.25 12.50 18.10
C LEU A 788 -24.83 13.92 18.56
N PRO A 789 -24.02 14.08 19.62
CA PRO A 789 -23.60 15.39 20.10
C PRO A 789 -22.76 16.19 19.08
N GLY A 790 -22.95 17.51 19.05
CA GLY A 790 -22.32 18.39 18.04
C GLY A 790 -20.79 18.32 17.99
N SER A 791 -20.12 18.24 19.15
CA SER A 791 -18.65 18.07 19.22
C SER A 791 -18.19 16.73 18.67
N ALA A 792 -18.92 15.64 18.92
CA ALA A 792 -18.63 14.33 18.34
C ALA A 792 -18.83 14.34 16.81
N ARG A 793 -19.92 14.96 16.33
CA ARG A 793 -20.20 15.06 14.90
C ARG A 793 -19.16 15.88 14.13
N ILE A 794 -18.65 16.97 14.72
CA ILE A 794 -17.52 17.71 14.13
C ILE A 794 -16.20 16.95 14.22
N PHE A 795 -15.90 16.28 15.34
CA PHE A 795 -14.69 15.47 15.43
C PHE A 795 -14.64 14.37 14.35
N VAL A 796 -15.76 13.68 14.13
CA VAL A 796 -15.93 12.73 13.01
C VAL A 796 -15.76 13.45 11.66
N THR A 797 -16.39 14.60 11.47
CA THR A 797 -16.26 15.39 10.22
C THR A 797 -14.80 15.74 9.92
N ILE A 798 -14.07 16.32 10.88
CA ILE A 798 -12.65 16.66 10.75
C ILE A 798 -11.82 15.42 10.49
N HIS A 799 -12.02 14.33 11.24
CA HIS A 799 -11.28 13.08 11.06
C HIS A 799 -11.38 12.54 9.62
N HIS A 800 -12.60 12.47 9.08
CA HIS A 800 -12.81 11.95 7.73
C HIS A 800 -12.39 12.95 6.63
N VAL A 801 -12.50 14.26 6.85
CA VAL A 801 -11.95 15.29 5.94
C VAL A 801 -10.43 15.15 5.85
N VAL A 802 -9.73 15.09 6.99
CA VAL A 802 -8.28 14.92 7.07
C VAL A 802 -7.85 13.58 6.45
N LYS A 803 -8.61 12.49 6.67
CA LYS A 803 -8.37 11.18 6.05
C LYS A 803 -8.49 11.22 4.52
N ARG A 804 -9.54 11.85 3.98
CA ARG A 804 -9.73 12.00 2.53
C ARG A 804 -8.67 12.93 1.90
N PHE A 805 -8.37 14.05 2.55
CA PHE A 805 -7.36 15.00 2.09
C PHE A 805 -5.96 14.34 2.02
N ARG A 806 -5.55 13.63 3.08
CA ARG A 806 -4.30 12.85 3.10
C ARG A 806 -4.26 11.80 1.99
N ALA A 807 -5.38 11.15 1.68
CA ALA A 807 -5.46 10.18 0.57
C ALA A 807 -5.41 10.83 -0.82
N ARG A 808 -5.78 12.11 -0.97
CA ARG A 808 -5.79 12.82 -2.25
C ARG A 808 -4.51 13.61 -2.54
N PHE A 809 -3.88 14.17 -1.51
CA PHE A 809 -2.74 15.10 -1.65
C PHE A 809 -1.46 14.65 -0.94
N SER A 810 -1.47 13.50 -0.24
CA SER A 810 -0.36 13.00 0.61
C SER A 810 0.08 13.92 1.77
N GLU A 811 -0.46 15.13 1.87
CA GLU A 811 -0.22 16.10 2.95
C GLU A 811 -1.30 16.03 4.05
N THR A 812 -1.00 16.58 5.23
CA THR A 812 -2.03 16.92 6.24
C THR A 812 -2.52 18.34 5.99
N PRO A 813 -3.84 18.61 5.95
CA PRO A 813 -4.32 19.98 5.75
C PRO A 813 -3.97 20.86 6.96
N ALA A 814 -3.41 22.03 6.69
CA ALA A 814 -3.14 23.03 7.72
C ALA A 814 -4.45 23.64 8.24
N LEU A 815 -4.49 23.98 9.55
CA LEU A 815 -5.67 24.59 10.19
C LEU A 815 -6.16 25.83 9.44
N ALA A 816 -5.25 26.65 8.91
CA ALA A 816 -5.55 27.84 8.11
C ALA A 816 -6.46 27.57 6.89
N ILE A 817 -6.33 26.44 6.19
CA ILE A 817 -7.19 26.12 5.03
C ILE A 817 -8.59 25.71 5.47
N PHE A 818 -8.69 25.01 6.62
CA PHE A 818 -9.98 24.69 7.24
C PHE A 818 -10.67 25.94 7.80
N GLN A 819 -9.91 26.86 8.40
CA GLN A 819 -10.35 28.17 8.88
C GLN A 819 -10.83 29.08 7.73
N ASP A 820 -10.13 29.10 6.60
CA ASP A 820 -10.55 29.85 5.41
C ASP A 820 -11.89 29.32 4.88
N GLY A 821 -12.04 28.01 4.70
CA GLY A 821 -13.33 27.40 4.35
C GLY A 821 -14.45 27.75 5.33
N LEU A 822 -14.19 27.67 6.64
CA LEU A 822 -15.13 28.05 7.71
C LEU A 822 -15.45 29.54 7.78
N SER A 823 -14.63 30.41 7.17
CA SER A 823 -14.82 31.86 7.17
C SER A 823 -15.47 32.31 5.86
N ASN A 824 -14.84 32.00 4.74
CA ASN A 824 -15.13 32.61 3.44
C ASN A 824 -16.01 31.73 2.54
N HIS A 825 -15.92 30.39 2.62
CA HIS A 825 -16.66 29.54 1.68
C HIS A 825 -18.12 29.26 2.10
N LYS A 826 -19.08 29.68 1.24
CA LYS A 826 -20.54 29.57 1.46
C LYS A 826 -20.99 28.15 1.85
N ASP A 827 -20.37 27.12 1.29
CA ASP A 827 -20.87 25.76 1.46
C ASP A 827 -20.51 25.09 2.79
N MET A 828 -19.62 25.71 3.58
CA MET A 828 -19.34 25.32 4.97
C MET A 828 -20.43 25.75 5.97
N ARG A 829 -21.42 26.56 5.57
CA ARG A 829 -22.53 27.03 6.44
C ARG A 829 -23.14 25.96 7.37
N PRO A 830 -23.45 24.72 6.93
CA PRO A 830 -24.01 23.69 7.82
C PRO A 830 -23.07 23.28 8.97
N VAL A 831 -21.75 23.39 8.75
CA VAL A 831 -20.68 22.98 9.68
C VAL A 831 -20.34 24.10 10.67
N ARG A 832 -20.62 25.37 10.31
CA ARG A 832 -20.36 26.56 11.16
C ARG A 832 -21.32 26.67 12.35
N ASN A 833 -22.58 26.29 12.15
CA ASN A 833 -23.70 26.63 13.04
C ASN A 833 -23.87 25.68 14.24
N ILE A 834 -22.75 25.30 14.87
CA ILE A 834 -22.71 24.36 15.99
C ILE A 834 -22.10 25.09 17.16
N ASN A 835 -22.89 25.25 18.21
CA ASN A 835 -22.51 25.92 19.45
C ASN A 835 -22.10 24.86 20.50
N THR A 836 -21.80 25.32 21.71
CA THR A 836 -21.41 24.46 22.86
C THR A 836 -20.22 23.53 22.59
N LEU A 837 -19.26 23.95 21.76
CA LEU A 837 -17.95 23.32 21.65
C LEU A 837 -17.02 23.90 22.73
N ALA A 838 -16.10 23.10 23.27
CA ALA A 838 -15.11 23.52 24.25
C ALA A 838 -13.68 23.22 23.77
N CYS A 839 -12.72 24.06 24.17
CA CYS A 839 -11.32 23.91 23.81
C CYS A 839 -10.66 22.80 24.65
N LYS A 840 -10.26 21.70 24.00
CA LYS A 840 -9.60 20.59 24.71
C LYS A 840 -8.23 20.97 25.26
N ALA A 841 -7.50 21.86 24.59
CA ALA A 841 -6.21 22.35 25.09
C ALA A 841 -6.38 23.17 26.37
N CYS A 842 -7.25 24.19 26.41
CA CYS A 842 -7.56 24.91 27.65
C CYS A 842 -8.07 23.97 28.76
N GLN A 843 -9.12 23.20 28.49
CA GLN A 843 -9.82 22.44 29.53
C GLN A 843 -9.03 21.24 30.08
N LEU A 844 -7.98 20.78 29.39
CA LEU A 844 -7.06 19.74 29.88
C LEU A 844 -5.63 20.26 30.16
N GLY A 845 -5.37 21.56 30.09
CA GLY A 845 -4.07 22.16 30.39
C GLY A 845 -2.95 21.79 29.41
N LEU A 846 -3.25 21.59 28.12
CA LEU A 846 -2.28 21.17 27.11
C LEU A 846 -1.47 22.36 26.55
N GLY A 847 -0.16 22.14 26.32
CA GLY A 847 0.73 23.16 25.74
C GLY A 847 0.84 24.40 26.64
N ASN A 848 0.66 25.59 26.07
CA ASN A 848 0.67 26.85 26.81
C ASN A 848 -0.62 27.16 27.59
N ALA A 849 -1.63 26.27 27.59
CA ALA A 849 -2.91 26.49 28.28
C ALA A 849 -2.81 26.98 29.75
N PRO A 850 -1.84 26.56 30.59
CA PRO A 850 -1.69 27.11 31.94
C PRO A 850 -1.47 28.63 32.02
N TYR A 851 -1.09 29.27 30.91
CA TYR A 851 -0.86 30.72 30.79
C TYR A 851 -2.00 31.43 30.03
N ILE A 852 -3.01 30.70 29.55
CA ILE A 852 -4.16 31.24 28.82
C ILE A 852 -5.37 31.35 29.75
N GLN A 853 -5.82 32.57 30.01
CA GLN A 853 -7.08 32.80 30.75
C GLN A 853 -8.30 32.44 29.88
N GLU A 854 -9.14 31.52 30.34
CA GLU A 854 -10.41 31.17 29.69
C GLU A 854 -11.48 32.27 29.88
N GLU A 855 -11.57 33.21 28.94
CA GLU A 855 -12.67 34.17 28.88
C GLU A 855 -14.04 33.52 28.56
N ARG A 856 -14.04 32.34 27.92
CA ARG A 856 -15.27 31.63 27.50
C ARG A 856 -15.12 30.12 27.60
N LYS A 857 -16.12 29.48 28.23
CA LYS A 857 -16.24 28.02 28.38
C LYS A 857 -16.99 27.34 27.24
N SER A 858 -17.44 28.09 26.24
CA SER A 858 -18.12 27.55 25.06
C SER A 858 -17.95 28.44 23.84
N PHE A 859 -17.88 27.79 22.67
CA PHE A 859 -17.56 28.38 21.38
C PHE A 859 -18.49 27.82 20.30
N SER A 860 -18.69 28.57 19.22
CA SER A 860 -19.05 27.99 17.91
C SER A 860 -17.81 27.50 17.16
N LEU A 861 -17.96 26.64 16.14
CA LEU A 861 -16.79 26.08 15.44
C LEU A 861 -15.82 27.13 14.88
N PRO A 862 -16.26 28.21 14.20
CA PRO A 862 -15.34 29.25 13.73
C PRO A 862 -14.64 30.00 14.87
N GLN A 863 -15.33 30.19 16.01
CA GLN A 863 -14.74 30.82 17.20
C GLN A 863 -13.68 29.92 17.85
N LEU A 864 -13.95 28.61 17.95
CA LEU A 864 -13.01 27.64 18.51
C LEU A 864 -11.74 27.50 17.64
N VAL A 865 -11.91 27.45 16.32
CA VAL A 865 -10.79 27.40 15.36
C VAL A 865 -9.91 28.64 15.48
N ASN A 866 -10.50 29.84 15.51
CA ASN A 866 -9.76 31.09 15.65
C ASN A 866 -9.07 31.21 17.04
N HIS A 867 -9.77 30.83 18.12
CA HIS A 867 -9.20 30.74 19.46
C HIS A 867 -7.98 29.79 19.50
N PHE A 868 -8.09 28.58 18.94
CA PHE A 868 -7.00 27.60 18.95
C PHE A 868 -5.82 28.05 18.08
N GLN A 869 -6.07 28.61 16.89
CA GLN A 869 -5.05 29.19 16.02
C GLN A 869 -4.28 30.31 16.74
N SER A 870 -4.98 31.29 17.33
CA SER A 870 -4.35 32.47 17.94
C SER A 870 -3.74 32.23 19.32
N LYS A 871 -4.41 31.47 20.20
CA LYS A 871 -3.99 31.27 21.60
C LYS A 871 -3.13 30.04 21.83
N HIS A 872 -3.16 29.04 20.95
CA HIS A 872 -2.36 27.81 21.10
C HIS A 872 -1.32 27.63 20.00
N ILE A 873 -1.65 27.79 18.72
CA ILE A 873 -0.66 27.62 17.64
C ILE A 873 0.31 28.81 17.57
N GLU A 874 -0.21 30.03 17.32
CA GLU A 874 0.65 31.21 17.10
C GLU A 874 1.35 31.70 18.37
N ALA A 875 0.75 31.50 19.55
CA ALA A 875 1.36 31.86 20.81
C ALA A 875 2.54 30.92 21.14
N MET A 876 2.36 29.59 21.07
CA MET A 876 3.46 28.64 21.29
C MET A 876 4.59 28.82 20.27
N GLN A 877 4.27 29.14 19.01
CA GLN A 877 5.28 29.42 17.99
C GLN A 877 6.13 30.68 18.27
N LYS A 878 5.61 31.64 19.05
CA LYS A 878 6.33 32.86 19.47
C LYS A 878 7.05 32.70 20.80
N GLU A 879 6.43 32.03 21.76
CA GLU A 879 6.88 31.97 23.16
C GLU A 879 7.70 30.72 23.50
N ALA A 880 7.48 29.61 22.79
CA ALA A 880 8.12 28.33 23.07
C ALA A 880 8.34 27.48 21.80
N PRO A 881 9.14 27.94 20.81
CA PRO A 881 9.34 27.25 19.52
C PRO A 881 9.95 25.85 19.63
N ASN A 882 10.55 25.49 20.77
CA ASN A 882 11.09 24.16 21.05
C ASN A 882 10.07 23.21 21.73
N SER A 883 8.83 23.65 21.95
CA SER A 883 7.77 22.82 22.52
C SER A 883 7.03 22.02 21.43
N PRO A 884 6.51 20.80 21.72
CA PRO A 884 5.82 20.00 20.72
C PRO A 884 4.50 20.68 20.29
N PRO A 885 4.25 20.87 18.98
CA PRO A 885 3.06 21.56 18.50
C PRO A 885 1.79 20.73 18.74
N LEU A 886 0.71 21.41 19.14
CA LEU A 886 -0.61 20.79 19.35
C LEU A 886 -1.28 20.45 18.01
N ASP A 887 -1.79 19.22 17.86
CA ASP A 887 -2.49 18.80 16.64
C ASP A 887 -3.96 19.24 16.69
N TRP A 888 -4.33 20.19 15.83
CA TRP A 888 -5.69 20.73 15.75
C TRP A 888 -6.78 19.68 15.48
N THR A 889 -6.41 18.52 14.92
CA THR A 889 -7.32 17.41 14.63
C THR A 889 -7.63 16.55 15.86
N THR A 890 -6.81 16.63 16.92
CA THR A 890 -6.97 15.84 18.16
C THR A 890 -7.11 16.67 19.43
N ASP A 891 -6.60 17.91 19.46
CA ASP A 891 -6.41 18.70 20.68
C ASP A 891 -7.21 20.01 20.73
N MET A 892 -7.87 20.37 19.63
CA MET A 892 -8.77 21.52 19.58
C MET A 892 -10.12 21.26 20.25
N ILE A 893 -10.77 20.12 19.98
CA ILE A 893 -12.18 19.88 20.35
C ILE A 893 -12.26 18.90 21.52
N LEU A 894 -12.95 19.29 22.59
CA LEU A 894 -13.31 18.35 23.65
C LEU A 894 -14.53 17.51 23.26
N LEU A 895 -14.39 16.19 23.39
CA LEU A 895 -15.46 15.22 23.16
C LEU A 895 -16.35 15.07 24.41
N PRO A 896 -17.63 14.68 24.25
CA PRO A 896 -18.50 14.32 25.37
C PRO A 896 -17.98 13.10 26.13
N ASP A 897 -18.55 12.87 27.32
CA ASP A 897 -18.28 11.69 28.14
C ASP A 897 -18.43 10.37 27.33
N PRO A 898 -17.47 9.42 27.42
CA PRO A 898 -17.55 8.13 26.75
C PRO A 898 -18.85 7.35 26.97
N ALA A 899 -19.54 7.52 28.09
CA ALA A 899 -20.84 6.89 28.38
C ALA A 899 -21.98 7.47 27.53
N VAL A 900 -21.89 8.73 27.09
CA VAL A 900 -22.81 9.32 26.11
C VAL A 900 -22.51 8.73 24.73
N LEU A 901 -21.23 8.68 24.33
CA LEU A 901 -20.79 8.14 23.03
C LEU A 901 -21.07 6.64 22.88
N ALA A 902 -21.02 5.87 23.97
CA ALA A 902 -21.28 4.43 23.98
C ALA A 902 -22.67 4.06 23.44
N LYS A 903 -23.68 4.92 23.62
CA LYS A 903 -25.06 4.71 23.15
C LYS A 903 -25.21 4.71 21.62
N HIS A 904 -24.22 5.24 20.89
CA HIS A 904 -24.27 5.44 19.44
C HIS A 904 -23.25 4.56 18.66
N ARG A 905 -22.65 3.56 19.32
CA ARG A 905 -21.60 2.71 18.74
C ARG A 905 -21.98 2.01 17.42
N SER A 906 -23.26 1.70 17.20
CA SER A 906 -23.76 1.08 15.97
C SER A 906 -23.89 2.01 14.76
N ALA A 907 -23.64 3.32 14.93
CA ALA A 907 -23.72 4.33 13.88
C ALA A 907 -22.38 5.09 13.66
N ILE A 908 -21.31 4.66 14.33
CA ILE A 908 -19.98 5.32 14.34
C ILE A 908 -18.86 4.36 13.85
N SER A 909 -19.22 3.12 13.50
CA SER A 909 -18.35 2.08 12.94
C SER A 909 -18.26 2.14 11.41
#